data_AF-A0A8J2M7D9-F1
#
_entry.id   AF-A0A8J2M7D9-F1
#
_cell.length_a   1.000
_cell.length_b   1.000
_cell.length_c   1.000
_cell.angle_alpha   90.00
_cell.angle_beta   90.00
_cell.angle_gamma   90.00
#
_symmetry.space_group_name_H-M   'P 1'
#
loop_
_entity.id
_entity.type
_entity.pdbx_description
1 polymer ?
#
loop_
_entity_poly.entity_id
_entity_poly.type
_entity_poly.pdbx_seq_one_letter_code
_entity_poly.pdbx_strand_id
1 'polypeptide(L)'
;EIFTLKNFLYLPSFHGWRTNETSETHEQIFESSSARTNKTHEQIFESSSARTNKSEYLVYTDACKIPATPIMPEYYINNWNWKEEPVPDCREDRHFIPFVLEDEIIELKFYDLDYCSMYEIKRDNDSDDYELINHGKILERHYNVSSMDMFMAECNNSYNFEANIRTDKDSVQEKLNHWKNIQDKPISVLMIGVDTSSRSHVHRSLPKTLGIMKNMGFVDFEGYHSVYANTIQNFYAFLMGLSEAQVYEGCRPSWFEVVDSCPLIWENFEAHKYVTLHLDDWRGSFQWVSGVGFEKQPTDYFLNALFREVLEKRDNKSGMSRECASSEPLPSFMIRYTERFLKKFKHIPFFALTWFTMPLHDFPEALPNMDERLHELFAYLQSTPEIFENTVIILIGDHGERYGIFSSGSIEGFLERVLTPLFIRVPENLKIKHPEINFQENLIQNSDKLVTGFDVHQTLLHILALSSLSVTPDMPSSEFQAQHENRSSLFLPIVTDRDCSTVNIPLGLCVCNTTTEITSLNNPFHELMILRFAVDKLNEIVEKSKYSEKCESWDKFVESVVSADVIEIRGNSSKILLKFKVDPDEAIFEVQVLVTDAIIADNMKIVGEFSRITSYGNTSWCVGTETDEDKLMKSFCHCLDEEEMRLKENPEPSTTPATSTASVNENQRTETTVSTADVDYSTTAKPSMVELTTTTTYKGNLPATTDTVPVMTIQKP
;
A
#
# COMPACT_ATOMS: atom_id res chain seq x y z
N GLU A 1 34.19 -54.21 -11.00
CA GLU A 1 33.44 -55.25 -10.26
C GLU A 1 34.26 -55.69 -9.04
N ILE A 2 33.65 -56.48 -8.14
CA ILE A 2 34.22 -57.04 -6.89
C ILE A 2 34.46 -56.01 -5.74
N PHE A 3 33.55 -55.90 -4.77
CA PHE A 3 33.69 -56.51 -3.42
C PHE A 3 32.40 -56.32 -2.58
N THR A 4 32.37 -56.84 -1.36
CA THR A 4 31.17 -57.43 -0.74
C THR A 4 31.17 -57.28 0.81
N LEU A 5 29.99 -57.44 1.45
CA LEU A 5 29.70 -57.98 2.81
C LEU A 5 29.39 -57.05 4.02
N LYS A 6 28.24 -57.35 4.67
CA LYS A 6 28.00 -57.53 6.15
C LYS A 6 28.02 -56.30 7.09
N ASN A 7 27.32 -56.24 8.26
CA ASN A 7 26.40 -57.16 8.96
C ASN A 7 25.58 -56.49 10.13
N PHE A 8 24.36 -57.00 10.38
CA PHE A 8 23.65 -57.30 11.66
C PHE A 8 23.41 -56.36 12.90
N LEU A 9 22.15 -56.48 13.40
CA LEU A 9 21.61 -56.54 14.80
C LEU A 9 21.61 -55.26 15.69
N TYR A 10 20.48 -54.86 16.30
CA TYR A 10 19.82 -55.54 17.45
C TYR A 10 18.31 -55.21 17.64
N LEU A 11 17.58 -56.07 18.38
CA LEU A 11 16.20 -55.92 18.92
C LEU A 11 16.22 -56.28 20.43
N PRO A 12 15.32 -55.75 21.30
CA PRO A 12 14.02 -56.40 21.64
C PRO A 12 12.87 -55.40 22.00
N SER A 13 11.58 -55.70 22.24
CA SER A 13 10.55 -56.71 21.89
C SER A 13 9.41 -56.63 22.96
N PHE A 14 8.24 -57.27 22.73
CA PHE A 14 7.00 -57.35 23.59
C PHE A 14 6.04 -56.12 23.56
N HIS A 15 4.70 -56.21 23.48
CA HIS A 15 3.63 -57.25 23.65
C HIS A 15 2.45 -57.00 22.63
N GLY A 16 1.33 -57.75 22.51
CA GLY A 16 0.90 -58.98 23.21
C GLY A 16 -0.56 -59.50 23.04
N TRP A 17 -1.16 -59.56 21.83
CA TRP A 17 -2.36 -60.37 21.43
C TRP A 17 -3.83 -60.01 21.83
N ARG A 18 -4.73 -60.25 20.84
CA ARG A 18 -6.10 -60.85 20.87
C ARG A 18 -7.40 -60.02 20.95
N THR A 19 -8.43 -60.65 20.35
CA THR A 19 -9.81 -60.22 20.03
C THR A 19 -10.88 -60.91 20.90
N ASN A 20 -12.13 -60.44 20.75
CA ASN A 20 -13.47 -61.04 21.02
C ASN A 20 -14.31 -60.14 21.94
N GLU A 21 -15.65 -60.07 21.92
CA GLU A 21 -16.76 -60.39 21.01
C GLU A 21 -18.03 -59.82 21.69
N THR A 22 -18.99 -59.34 20.87
CA THR A 22 -20.46 -59.30 21.09
C THR A 22 -21.11 -59.22 22.48
N SER A 23 -22.03 -58.26 22.67
CA SER A 23 -23.48 -58.47 22.95
C SER A 23 -24.15 -57.16 23.41
N GLU A 24 -25.47 -56.98 23.44
CA GLU A 24 -26.60 -57.27 22.51
C GLU A 24 -27.85 -56.55 23.10
N THR A 25 -28.98 -56.52 22.40
CA THR A 25 -30.35 -56.16 22.89
C THR A 25 -30.63 -54.66 23.16
N HIS A 26 -31.87 -54.16 23.07
CA HIS A 26 -32.99 -54.35 22.12
C HIS A 26 -34.09 -53.35 22.53
N GLU A 27 -34.72 -52.61 21.61
CA GLU A 27 -36.17 -52.33 21.68
C GLU A 27 -36.72 -51.72 20.38
N GLN A 28 -37.86 -52.23 19.91
CA GLN A 28 -38.71 -51.65 18.87
C GLN A 28 -40.04 -51.26 19.52
N ILE A 29 -40.61 -50.08 19.23
CA ILE A 29 -42.05 -49.93 18.93
C ILE A 29 -42.23 -48.79 17.89
N PHE A 30 -43.18 -48.96 16.96
CA PHE A 30 -43.71 -47.95 16.03
C PHE A 30 -44.56 -46.88 16.80
N GLU A 31 -45.10 -45.76 16.29
CA GLU A 31 -45.53 -45.40 14.93
C GLU A 31 -45.74 -43.87 14.74
N SER A 32 -45.52 -43.38 13.52
CA SER A 32 -46.08 -42.15 12.89
C SER A 32 -46.05 -40.77 13.58
N SER A 33 -45.32 -39.80 12.99
CA SER A 33 -45.90 -38.63 12.27
C SER A 33 -44.81 -37.71 11.67
N SER A 34 -45.16 -36.94 10.62
CA SER A 34 -44.34 -35.91 9.91
C SER A 34 -42.83 -36.19 9.73
N ALA A 35 -42.37 -36.82 8.65
CA ALA A 35 -42.22 -36.26 7.30
C ALA A 35 -41.19 -35.11 7.15
N ARG A 36 -40.15 -35.41 6.34
CA ARG A 36 -39.39 -34.50 5.45
C ARG A 36 -38.14 -33.78 6.01
N THR A 37 -37.03 -34.52 6.11
CA THR A 37 -35.68 -34.09 5.65
C THR A 37 -34.78 -35.32 5.43
N ASN A 38 -34.13 -35.36 4.26
CA ASN A 38 -32.94 -36.14 3.84
C ASN A 38 -33.05 -36.46 2.35
N LYS A 39 -32.88 -35.42 1.53
CA LYS A 39 -32.33 -35.58 0.19
C LYS A 39 -30.92 -35.00 0.21
N THR A 40 -30.01 -35.77 -0.36
CA THR A 40 -28.62 -35.44 -0.68
C THR A 40 -28.44 -34.01 -1.17
N HIS A 41 -27.40 -33.33 -0.65
CA HIS A 41 -26.96 -31.99 -1.09
C HIS A 41 -26.16 -32.03 -2.41
N GLU A 42 -26.67 -32.79 -3.38
CA GLU A 42 -26.25 -32.74 -4.79
C GLU A 42 -27.53 -32.66 -5.64
N GLN A 43 -27.50 -31.88 -6.72
CA GLN A 43 -28.62 -31.57 -7.63
C GLN A 43 -29.65 -30.51 -7.18
N ILE A 44 -29.21 -29.27 -6.89
CA ILE A 44 -29.92 -28.06 -7.37
C ILE A 44 -28.87 -27.00 -7.79
N PHE A 45 -28.37 -27.06 -9.03
CA PHE A 45 -27.66 -25.95 -9.70
C PHE A 45 -27.65 -26.20 -11.22
N GLU A 46 -28.80 -25.97 -11.88
CA GLU A 46 -28.89 -25.90 -13.35
C GLU A 46 -29.49 -24.55 -13.77
N SER A 47 -28.63 -23.53 -13.83
CA SER A 47 -28.79 -22.36 -14.70
C SER A 47 -27.59 -22.33 -15.64
N SER A 48 -27.67 -23.14 -16.71
CA SER A 48 -26.55 -23.54 -17.56
C SER A 48 -26.22 -22.49 -18.63
N SER A 49 -25.53 -21.42 -18.24
CA SER A 49 -24.78 -20.54 -19.17
C SER A 49 -23.57 -19.86 -18.54
N ALA A 50 -23.58 -19.56 -17.23
CA ALA A 50 -22.51 -18.77 -16.60
C ALA A 50 -21.29 -19.57 -16.09
N ARG A 51 -21.40 -20.88 -15.85
CA ARG A 51 -20.33 -21.67 -15.17
C ARG A 51 -19.25 -22.27 -16.09
N THR A 52 -19.28 -22.07 -17.40
CA THR A 52 -18.34 -22.73 -18.33
C THR A 52 -16.99 -22.02 -18.51
N ASN A 53 -16.84 -20.75 -18.10
CA ASN A 53 -15.63 -19.96 -18.40
C ASN A 53 -14.80 -19.52 -17.18
N LYS A 54 -15.03 -20.04 -15.96
CA LYS A 54 -14.27 -19.61 -14.76
C LYS A 54 -12.77 -20.00 -14.77
N SER A 55 -12.30 -20.73 -15.79
CA SER A 55 -10.86 -20.95 -16.03
C SER A 55 -10.17 -19.81 -16.78
N GLU A 56 -10.93 -18.93 -17.43
CA GLU A 56 -10.40 -17.88 -18.32
C GLU A 56 -10.54 -16.47 -17.74
N TYR A 57 -11.41 -16.27 -16.73
CA TYR A 57 -11.76 -14.95 -16.20
C TYR A 57 -11.91 -14.96 -14.67
N LEU A 58 -11.39 -13.92 -14.01
CA LEU A 58 -11.58 -13.59 -12.59
C LEU A 58 -12.94 -12.93 -12.33
N VAL A 59 -13.36 -12.07 -13.27
CA VAL A 59 -14.67 -11.41 -13.28
C VAL A 59 -15.28 -11.66 -14.66
N TYR A 60 -16.52 -12.14 -14.70
CA TYR A 60 -17.24 -12.42 -15.94
C TYR A 60 -18.70 -11.98 -15.84
N THR A 61 -18.94 -10.68 -16.04
CA THR A 61 -20.26 -10.08 -16.17
C THR A 61 -20.47 -9.55 -17.60
N ASP A 62 -21.66 -9.06 -17.95
CA ASP A 62 -21.87 -8.46 -19.28
C ASP A 62 -21.19 -7.08 -19.39
N ALA A 63 -21.01 -6.38 -18.28
CA ALA A 63 -20.34 -5.08 -18.22
C ALA A 63 -18.80 -5.17 -18.11
N CYS A 64 -18.27 -6.16 -17.38
CA CYS A 64 -16.84 -6.29 -17.09
C CYS A 64 -16.35 -7.74 -17.20
N LYS A 65 -15.29 -7.94 -18.00
CA LYS A 65 -14.59 -9.23 -18.13
C LYS A 65 -13.12 -9.04 -17.82
N ILE A 66 -12.63 -9.58 -16.71
CA ILE A 66 -11.23 -9.48 -16.29
C ILE A 66 -10.58 -10.86 -16.49
N PRO A 67 -9.57 -10.99 -17.36
CA PRO A 67 -8.97 -12.29 -17.67
C PRO A 67 -8.23 -12.85 -16.45
N ALA A 68 -8.25 -14.18 -16.32
CA ALA A 68 -7.42 -14.88 -15.35
C ALA A 68 -5.98 -14.94 -15.85
N THR A 69 -5.07 -14.32 -15.12
CA THR A 69 -3.62 -14.43 -15.36
C THR A 69 -3.02 -15.62 -14.62
N PRO A 70 -1.92 -16.22 -15.12
CA PRO A 70 -1.13 -17.15 -14.35
C PRO A 70 -0.65 -16.48 -13.05
N ILE A 71 -0.79 -17.17 -11.91
CA ILE A 71 -0.23 -16.69 -10.62
C ILE A 71 1.30 -16.54 -10.71
N MET A 72 1.97 -17.35 -11.55
CA MET A 72 3.38 -17.24 -11.92
C MET A 72 3.51 -17.14 -13.46
N PRO A 73 3.50 -15.92 -14.03
CA PRO A 73 3.83 -15.70 -15.44
C PRO A 73 5.25 -16.13 -15.80
N GLU A 74 5.48 -16.50 -17.07
CA GLU A 74 6.79 -16.92 -17.57
C GLU A 74 7.87 -15.85 -17.39
N TYR A 75 7.50 -14.56 -17.49
CA TYR A 75 8.41 -13.46 -17.22
C TYR A 75 9.01 -13.51 -15.80
N TYR A 76 8.20 -13.77 -14.76
CA TYR A 76 8.74 -13.91 -13.39
C TYR A 76 9.53 -15.21 -13.23
N ILE A 77 9.13 -16.31 -13.85
CA ILE A 77 9.90 -17.57 -13.81
C ILE A 77 11.33 -17.37 -14.35
N ASN A 78 11.48 -16.57 -15.40
CA ASN A 78 12.77 -16.33 -16.06
C ASN A 78 13.61 -15.22 -15.42
N ASN A 79 12.99 -14.21 -14.78
CA ASN A 79 13.68 -13.02 -14.29
C ASN A 79 13.67 -12.87 -12.75
N TRP A 80 12.66 -13.39 -12.05
CA TRP A 80 12.59 -13.29 -10.59
C TRP A 80 13.33 -14.46 -9.94
N ASN A 81 14.55 -14.18 -9.50
CA ASN A 81 15.35 -15.13 -8.74
C ASN A 81 14.79 -15.25 -7.33
N TRP A 82 13.96 -16.27 -7.08
CA TRP A 82 13.43 -16.62 -5.76
C TRP A 82 14.56 -16.92 -4.77
N LYS A 83 15.03 -15.86 -4.11
CA LYS A 83 15.80 -15.90 -2.88
C LYS A 83 14.94 -15.26 -1.83
N GLU A 84 14.66 -16.00 -0.76
CA GLU A 84 14.18 -15.37 0.47
C GLU A 84 15.26 -14.35 0.89
N GLU A 85 14.91 -13.06 0.84
CA GLU A 85 15.69 -11.98 1.44
C GLU A 85 15.92 -12.37 2.91
N PRO A 86 17.17 -12.63 3.34
CA PRO A 86 17.41 -13.21 4.66
C PRO A 86 16.98 -12.23 5.74
N VAL A 87 15.89 -12.53 6.44
CA VAL A 87 15.38 -11.72 7.55
C VAL A 87 16.52 -11.49 8.55
N PRO A 88 16.93 -10.24 8.81
CA PRO A 88 18.09 -9.98 9.65
C PRO A 88 17.81 -10.41 11.09
N ASP A 89 18.83 -10.97 11.76
CA ASP A 89 18.75 -11.18 13.19
C ASP A 89 18.94 -9.83 13.91
N CYS A 90 17.82 -9.15 14.14
CA CYS A 90 17.75 -7.89 14.87
C CYS A 90 18.29 -7.98 16.31
N ARG A 91 18.55 -9.18 16.86
CA ARG A 91 19.22 -9.36 18.16
C ARG A 91 20.75 -9.32 18.04
N GLU A 92 21.30 -9.61 16.87
CA GLU A 92 22.73 -9.48 16.57
C GLU A 92 23.09 -8.10 16.00
N ASP A 93 22.10 -7.30 15.54
CA ASP A 93 22.34 -5.89 15.24
C ASP A 93 22.69 -5.12 16.52
N ARG A 94 23.98 -4.85 16.67
CA ARG A 94 24.63 -4.07 17.75
C ARG A 94 24.02 -2.69 18.01
N HIS A 95 23.13 -2.20 17.14
CA HIS A 95 22.45 -0.92 17.31
C HIS A 95 21.16 -1.04 18.12
N PHE A 96 20.69 -2.27 18.42
CA PHE A 96 19.51 -2.54 19.24
C PHE A 96 19.84 -3.26 20.55
N ILE A 97 18.95 -3.12 21.53
CA ILE A 97 19.09 -3.72 22.85
C ILE A 97 17.96 -4.72 23.10
N PRO A 98 18.25 -5.97 23.54
CA PRO A 98 17.23 -6.91 23.95
C PRO A 98 16.59 -6.52 25.29
N PHE A 99 15.27 -6.60 25.32
CA PHE A 99 14.42 -6.26 26.44
C PHE A 99 13.17 -7.15 26.40
N VAL A 100 12.42 -7.21 27.51
CA VAL A 100 11.10 -7.83 27.55
C VAL A 100 10.16 -6.88 28.26
N LEU A 101 9.02 -6.55 27.64
CA LEU A 101 7.93 -5.84 28.29
C LEU A 101 6.90 -6.86 28.80
N GLU A 102 6.78 -6.96 30.12
CA GLU A 102 5.80 -7.82 30.80
C GLU A 102 5.05 -6.98 31.85
N ASP A 103 3.72 -6.97 31.80
CA ASP A 103 2.83 -6.22 32.70
C ASP A 103 3.28 -4.76 33.00
N GLU A 104 3.57 -4.00 31.93
CA GLU A 104 3.98 -2.58 31.97
C GLU A 104 5.33 -2.33 32.69
N ILE A 105 6.12 -3.40 32.88
CA ILE A 105 7.50 -3.39 33.38
C ILE A 105 8.43 -3.86 32.26
N ILE A 106 9.48 -3.08 31.98
CA ILE A 106 10.59 -3.49 31.13
C ILE A 106 11.60 -4.26 31.96
N GLU A 107 11.96 -5.48 31.57
CA GLU A 107 13.20 -6.13 32.00
C GLU A 107 14.33 -5.85 30.99
N LEU A 108 15.35 -5.11 31.42
CA LEU A 108 16.55 -4.82 30.63
C LEU A 108 17.54 -5.99 30.71
N LYS A 109 17.80 -6.64 29.58
CA LYS A 109 18.75 -7.76 29.47
C LYS A 109 20.18 -7.23 29.29
N PHE A 110 20.73 -6.62 30.35
CA PHE A 110 22.09 -6.09 30.33
C PHE A 110 23.15 -7.18 30.17
N TYR A 111 24.06 -6.95 29.22
CA TYR A 111 25.41 -7.52 29.21
C TYR A 111 26.41 -6.35 29.20
N ASP A 112 27.06 -6.09 30.33
CA ASP A 112 28.15 -5.10 30.51
C ASP A 112 27.89 -3.66 29.97
N LEU A 113 26.73 -3.07 30.29
CA LEU A 113 26.40 -1.66 29.98
C LEU A 113 26.45 -0.77 31.23
N ASP A 114 27.20 0.34 31.16
CA ASP A 114 27.46 1.24 32.30
C ASP A 114 26.22 2.04 32.76
N TYR A 115 25.35 2.43 31.83
CA TYR A 115 24.04 3.03 32.11
C TYR A 115 23.17 3.06 30.84
N CYS A 116 21.85 3.11 31.05
CA CYS A 116 20.86 3.45 30.04
C CYS A 116 20.17 4.78 30.39
N SER A 117 19.60 5.45 29.40
CA SER A 117 18.68 6.59 29.57
C SER A 117 17.28 6.17 29.09
N MET A 118 16.23 6.55 29.82
CA MET A 118 14.85 6.39 29.38
C MET A 118 14.31 7.69 28.79
N TYR A 119 13.62 7.58 27.67
CA TYR A 119 12.91 8.66 27.01
C TYR A 119 11.46 8.24 26.77
N GLU A 120 10.51 9.06 27.18
CA GLU A 120 9.13 8.95 26.71
C GLU A 120 9.02 9.66 25.35
N ILE A 121 8.48 8.97 24.35
CA ILE A 121 8.19 9.52 23.03
C ILE A 121 6.76 10.03 23.09
N LYS A 122 6.58 11.35 23.03
CA LYS A 122 5.28 11.98 23.21
C LYS A 122 4.93 12.81 21.98
N ARG A 123 3.83 12.45 21.31
CA ARG A 123 3.28 13.25 20.19
C ARG A 123 2.88 14.63 20.70
N ASP A 124 3.09 15.65 19.88
CA ASP A 124 2.61 16.99 20.12
C ASP A 124 1.07 17.05 20.08
N ASN A 125 0.50 18.10 20.71
CA ASN A 125 -0.96 18.21 20.85
C ASN A 125 -1.65 18.74 19.58
N ASP A 126 -0.91 19.45 18.75
CA ASP A 126 -1.36 20.24 17.61
C ASP A 126 -0.60 19.92 16.31
N SER A 127 0.23 18.86 16.29
CA SER A 127 0.87 18.34 15.09
C SER A 127 1.21 16.85 15.21
N ASP A 128 1.57 16.23 14.09
CA ASP A 128 2.17 14.88 14.05
C ASP A 128 3.67 14.86 14.41
N ASP A 129 4.20 15.97 14.96
CA ASP A 129 5.53 16.02 15.56
C ASP A 129 5.57 15.44 16.98
N TYR A 130 6.76 15.33 17.56
CA TYR A 130 6.95 14.68 18.85
C TYR A 130 8.12 15.26 19.65
N GLU A 131 7.98 15.22 20.97
CA GLU A 131 9.05 15.51 21.93
C GLU A 131 9.59 14.23 22.60
N LEU A 132 10.89 14.24 22.92
CA LEU A 132 11.55 13.19 23.71
C LEU A 132 11.74 13.67 25.16
N ILE A 133 10.89 13.18 26.07
CA ILE A 133 10.98 13.52 27.49
C ILE A 133 11.97 12.57 28.17
N ASN A 134 13.15 13.08 28.55
CA ASN A 134 14.18 12.31 29.24
C ASN A 134 13.83 12.07 30.72
N HIS A 135 13.53 10.83 31.08
CA HIS A 135 13.22 10.38 32.46
C HIS A 135 14.47 9.99 33.26
N GLY A 136 15.66 10.21 32.72
CA GLY A 136 16.95 10.04 33.39
C GLY A 136 17.57 8.66 33.22
N LYS A 137 18.61 8.40 34.04
CA LYS A 137 19.38 7.15 33.95
C LYS A 137 18.64 5.98 34.60
N ILE A 138 18.50 4.89 33.86
CA ILE A 138 18.05 3.60 34.38
C ILE A 138 19.23 2.91 35.06
N LEU A 139 19.15 2.72 36.38
CA LEU A 139 20.13 2.00 37.19
C LEU A 139 19.64 0.61 37.62
N GLU A 140 18.37 0.30 37.36
CA GLU A 140 17.70 -0.95 37.77
C GLU A 140 17.43 -1.85 36.56
N ARG A 141 17.33 -3.16 36.80
CA ARG A 141 16.96 -4.13 35.75
C ARG A 141 15.49 -4.07 35.33
N HIS A 142 14.66 -3.52 36.20
CA HIS A 142 13.23 -3.38 35.96
C HIS A 142 12.90 -1.89 35.95
N TYR A 143 12.18 -1.44 34.93
CA TYR A 143 11.72 -0.06 34.84
C TYR A 143 10.22 -0.04 34.57
N ASN A 144 9.47 0.70 35.37
CA ASN A 144 8.03 0.82 35.24
C ASN A 144 7.69 1.88 34.19
N VAL A 145 6.96 1.48 33.15
CA VAL A 145 6.51 2.34 32.05
C VAL A 145 5.00 2.52 31.99
N SER A 146 4.25 2.15 33.03
CA SER A 146 2.78 2.27 33.11
C SER A 146 2.23 3.69 32.87
N SER A 147 3.05 4.74 32.98
CA SER A 147 2.67 6.13 32.67
C SER A 147 3.00 6.59 31.25
N MET A 148 3.69 5.77 30.44
CA MET A 148 4.20 6.12 29.11
C MET A 148 3.46 5.34 28.03
N ASP A 149 3.06 6.01 26.95
CA ASP A 149 2.41 5.38 25.80
C ASP A 149 3.43 4.77 24.82
N MET A 150 4.53 5.48 24.55
CA MET A 150 5.61 5.10 23.64
C MET A 150 6.94 5.53 24.28
N PHE A 151 8.00 4.74 24.14
CA PHE A 151 9.28 5.03 24.83
C PHE A 151 10.54 4.50 24.13
N MET A 152 11.56 5.37 24.16
CA MET A 152 12.99 5.24 23.86
C MET A 152 13.84 4.70 25.04
N ALA A 153 14.41 3.49 25.04
CA ALA A 153 15.60 3.21 25.86
C ALA A 153 16.89 3.35 25.04
N GLU A 154 17.85 4.17 25.49
CA GLU A 154 19.16 4.35 24.86
C GLU A 154 20.30 3.95 25.81
N CYS A 155 21.20 3.07 25.38
CA CYS A 155 22.38 2.68 26.16
C CYS A 155 23.59 2.51 25.24
N ASN A 156 24.68 3.25 25.49
CA ASN A 156 25.89 3.25 24.65
C ASN A 156 25.56 3.41 23.15
N ASN A 157 24.72 4.39 22.82
CA ASN A 157 24.16 4.67 21.49
C ASN A 157 23.35 3.52 20.86
N SER A 158 23.00 2.47 21.61
CA SER A 158 22.12 1.39 21.15
C SER A 158 20.69 1.66 21.63
N TYR A 159 19.69 1.33 20.81
CA TYR A 159 18.31 1.77 20.99
C TYR A 159 17.37 0.62 21.27
N ASN A 160 16.24 0.95 21.87
CA ASN A 160 15.11 0.04 21.98
C ASN A 160 13.81 0.84 22.08
N PHE A 161 12.81 0.44 21.29
CA PHE A 161 11.56 1.15 21.06
C PHE A 161 10.38 0.24 21.39
N GLU A 162 9.44 0.74 22.19
CA GLU A 162 8.23 -0.01 22.53
C GLU A 162 7.07 0.92 22.87
N ALA A 163 5.87 0.38 22.80
CA ALA A 163 4.65 1.07 23.16
C ALA A 163 3.79 0.24 24.13
N ASN A 164 3.04 0.93 24.97
CA ASN A 164 2.04 0.34 25.85
C ASN A 164 0.64 0.43 25.25
N ILE A 165 -0.26 -0.42 25.77
CA ILE A 165 -1.70 -0.33 25.54
C ILE A 165 -2.33 0.05 26.88
N ARG A 166 -2.10 1.32 27.23
CA ARG A 166 -2.56 1.97 28.45
C ARG A 166 -4.06 2.18 28.41
N THR A 167 -4.76 1.72 29.44
CA THR A 167 -6.23 1.83 29.57
C THR A 167 -6.67 2.97 30.48
N ASP A 168 -5.75 3.69 31.11
CA ASP A 168 -5.99 4.83 32.00
C ASP A 168 -6.21 6.16 31.27
N LYS A 169 -6.08 6.18 29.92
CA LYS A 169 -6.47 7.33 29.08
C LYS A 169 -7.96 7.66 29.27
N ASP A 170 -8.30 8.95 29.35
CA ASP A 170 -9.68 9.39 29.59
C ASP A 170 -10.67 8.89 28.51
N SER A 171 -10.32 8.97 27.22
CA SER A 171 -11.15 8.47 26.11
C SER A 171 -11.44 6.97 26.24
N VAL A 172 -10.40 6.18 26.55
CA VAL A 172 -10.49 4.73 26.72
C VAL A 172 -11.30 4.39 27.97
N GLN A 173 -11.09 5.09 29.10
CA GLN A 173 -11.89 4.90 30.31
C GLN A 173 -13.37 5.22 30.08
N GLU A 174 -13.72 6.24 29.31
CA GLU A 174 -15.12 6.53 28.96
C GLU A 174 -15.77 5.33 28.25
N LYS A 175 -15.10 4.78 27.23
CA LYS A 175 -15.55 3.61 26.45
C LYS A 175 -15.64 2.35 27.30
N LEU A 176 -14.63 2.07 28.12
CA LEU A 176 -14.62 0.93 29.04
C LEU A 176 -15.80 1.01 30.03
N ASN A 177 -16.11 2.19 30.55
CA ASN A 177 -17.23 2.41 31.45
C ASN A 177 -18.59 2.30 30.73
N HIS A 178 -18.70 2.81 29.50
CA HIS A 178 -19.88 2.64 28.63
C HIS A 178 -20.21 1.15 28.41
N TRP A 179 -19.22 0.36 27.97
CA TRP A 179 -19.39 -1.07 27.69
C TRP A 179 -19.37 -1.99 28.92
N LYS A 180 -19.23 -1.46 30.14
CA LYS A 180 -19.07 -2.25 31.36
C LYS A 180 -20.28 -3.13 31.69
N ASN A 181 -21.49 -2.60 31.47
CA ASN A 181 -22.75 -3.24 31.86
C ASN A 181 -23.60 -3.69 30.66
N ILE A 182 -23.20 -3.35 29.44
CA ILE A 182 -23.90 -3.75 28.20
C ILE A 182 -23.44 -5.17 27.84
N GLN A 183 -24.36 -6.13 27.82
CA GLN A 183 -24.06 -7.52 27.46
C GLN A 183 -24.06 -7.72 25.95
N ASP A 184 -25.03 -7.14 25.24
CA ASP A 184 -25.13 -7.20 23.79
C ASP A 184 -24.23 -6.12 23.17
N LYS A 185 -22.97 -6.47 22.95
CA LYS A 185 -21.96 -5.58 22.37
C LYS A 185 -21.93 -5.73 20.85
N PRO A 186 -21.67 -4.65 20.11
CA PRO A 186 -21.56 -4.71 18.65
C PRO A 186 -20.28 -5.45 18.23
N ILE A 187 -20.17 -5.73 16.93
CA ILE A 187 -19.07 -6.49 16.33
C ILE A 187 -17.88 -5.55 16.05
N SER A 188 -16.68 -6.01 16.37
CA SER A 188 -15.41 -5.33 16.12
C SER A 188 -14.95 -5.48 14.66
N VAL A 189 -14.00 -4.63 14.25
CA VAL A 189 -13.36 -4.69 12.93
C VAL A 189 -11.84 -4.70 13.08
N LEU A 190 -11.20 -5.64 12.40
CA LEU A 190 -9.74 -5.70 12.23
C LEU A 190 -9.41 -5.64 10.74
N MET A 191 -8.72 -4.59 10.31
CA MET A 191 -8.17 -4.42 8.98
C MET A 191 -6.66 -4.63 9.03
N ILE A 192 -6.17 -5.53 8.18
CA ILE A 192 -4.76 -5.86 7.99
C ILE A 192 -4.39 -5.43 6.57
N GLY A 193 -3.64 -4.35 6.46
CA GLY A 193 -3.20 -3.74 5.21
C GLY A 193 -1.82 -4.22 4.79
N VAL A 194 -1.67 -4.62 3.53
CA VAL A 194 -0.37 -4.92 2.91
C VAL A 194 -0.14 -4.01 1.71
N ASP A 195 0.82 -3.10 1.86
CA ASP A 195 1.17 -2.12 0.84
C ASP A 195 1.79 -2.78 -0.41
N THR A 196 1.65 -2.14 -1.58
CA THR A 196 2.38 -2.47 -2.82
C THR A 196 2.23 -3.95 -3.24
N SER A 197 1.12 -4.58 -2.86
CA SER A 197 0.85 -6.01 -3.00
C SER A 197 -0.29 -6.27 -3.97
N SER A 198 -0.03 -7.03 -5.05
CA SER A 198 -1.08 -7.54 -5.93
C SER A 198 -1.75 -8.79 -5.36
N ARG A 199 -2.97 -9.10 -5.80
CA ARG A 199 -3.66 -10.35 -5.42
C ARG A 199 -2.83 -11.57 -5.83
N SER A 200 -2.32 -11.58 -7.05
CA SER A 200 -1.47 -12.67 -7.56
C SER A 200 -0.18 -12.80 -6.73
N HIS A 201 0.41 -11.68 -6.29
CA HIS A 201 1.59 -11.69 -5.45
C HIS A 201 1.32 -12.29 -4.07
N VAL A 202 0.20 -11.94 -3.42
CA VAL A 202 -0.25 -12.60 -2.19
C VAL A 202 -0.45 -14.11 -2.40
N HIS A 203 -1.05 -14.53 -3.52
CA HIS A 203 -1.21 -15.95 -3.85
C HIS A 203 0.11 -16.69 -4.12
N ARG A 204 1.15 -16.01 -4.62
CA ARG A 204 2.52 -16.56 -4.74
C ARG A 204 3.21 -16.67 -3.39
N SER A 205 3.19 -15.59 -2.62
CA SER A 205 4.14 -15.33 -1.54
C SER A 205 3.63 -15.71 -0.15
N LEU A 206 2.31 -15.84 0.05
CA LEU A 206 1.70 -16.11 1.36
C LEU A 206 0.93 -17.46 1.47
N PRO A 207 1.51 -18.61 1.05
CA PRO A 207 0.78 -19.89 0.98
C PRO A 207 0.32 -20.44 2.35
N LYS A 208 1.07 -20.28 3.45
CA LYS A 208 0.65 -20.75 4.79
C LYS A 208 -0.48 -19.88 5.35
N THR A 209 -0.37 -18.58 5.14
CA THR A 209 -1.36 -17.55 5.50
C THR A 209 -2.68 -17.80 4.79
N LEU A 210 -2.66 -17.97 3.46
CA LEU A 210 -3.86 -18.28 2.69
C LEU A 210 -4.45 -19.64 3.04
N GLY A 211 -3.60 -20.62 3.38
CA GLY A 211 -4.03 -21.93 3.87
C GLY A 211 -4.87 -21.84 5.15
N ILE A 212 -4.45 -21.05 6.15
CA ILE A 212 -5.22 -20.86 7.38
C ILE A 212 -6.44 -19.96 7.18
N MET A 213 -6.33 -18.87 6.42
CA MET A 213 -7.47 -17.99 6.09
C MET A 213 -8.60 -18.76 5.38
N LYS A 214 -8.27 -19.66 4.45
CA LYS A 214 -9.26 -20.53 3.81
C LYS A 214 -10.01 -21.40 4.82
N ASN A 215 -9.31 -21.96 5.81
CA ASN A 215 -9.93 -22.75 6.89
C ASN A 215 -10.75 -21.90 7.87
N MET A 216 -10.42 -20.61 8.02
CA MET A 216 -11.18 -19.64 8.82
C MET A 216 -12.45 -19.11 8.12
N GLY A 217 -12.66 -19.44 6.83
CA GLY A 217 -13.83 -19.05 6.05
C GLY A 217 -13.71 -17.68 5.36
N PHE A 218 -12.50 -17.17 5.14
CA PHE A 218 -12.30 -15.96 4.33
C PHE A 218 -12.78 -16.17 2.89
N VAL A 219 -13.41 -15.12 2.34
CA VAL A 219 -13.76 -15.02 0.92
C VAL A 219 -12.75 -14.11 0.22
N ASP A 220 -12.20 -14.59 -0.89
CA ASP A 220 -11.20 -13.95 -1.73
C ASP A 220 -11.88 -13.22 -2.89
N PHE A 221 -11.75 -11.90 -2.95
CA PHE A 221 -12.37 -11.05 -3.98
C PHE A 221 -11.48 -10.96 -5.22
N GLU A 222 -11.74 -11.86 -6.16
CA GLU A 222 -11.03 -11.99 -7.45
C GLU A 222 -11.09 -10.71 -8.29
N GLY A 223 -12.16 -9.92 -8.14
CA GLY A 223 -12.40 -8.66 -8.85
C GLY A 223 -12.14 -7.38 -8.05
N TYR A 224 -11.43 -7.43 -6.92
CA TYR A 224 -11.07 -6.21 -6.19
C TYR A 224 -10.00 -5.40 -6.94
N HIS A 225 -10.30 -4.12 -7.13
CA HIS A 225 -9.58 -3.22 -8.02
C HIS A 225 -9.24 -1.91 -7.30
N SER A 226 -7.97 -1.50 -7.37
CA SER A 226 -7.54 -0.18 -6.89
C SER A 226 -8.18 0.91 -7.75
N VAL A 227 -8.68 1.96 -7.12
CA VAL A 227 -9.29 3.09 -7.85
C VAL A 227 -8.26 4.12 -8.30
N TYR A 228 -7.05 4.05 -7.74
CA TYR A 228 -5.94 4.95 -8.03
C TYR A 228 -4.59 4.22 -7.98
N ALA A 229 -3.54 4.86 -8.49
CA ALA A 229 -2.20 4.28 -8.56
C ALA A 229 -1.39 4.33 -7.24
N ASN A 230 -1.75 5.16 -6.26
CA ASN A 230 -0.99 5.30 -5.00
C ASN A 230 -1.86 5.06 -3.76
N THR A 231 -1.21 4.73 -2.65
CA THR A 231 -1.77 4.36 -1.35
C THR A 231 -2.86 5.30 -0.86
N ILE A 232 -2.52 6.58 -0.78
CA ILE A 232 -3.33 7.61 -0.13
C ILE A 232 -4.66 7.89 -0.86
N GLN A 233 -4.72 7.82 -2.19
CA GLN A 233 -6.01 7.94 -2.88
C GLN A 233 -6.88 6.69 -2.74
N ASN A 234 -6.29 5.50 -2.62
CA ASN A 234 -7.04 4.29 -2.27
C ASN A 234 -7.54 4.35 -0.80
N PHE A 235 -6.75 4.93 0.11
CA PHE A 235 -7.18 5.24 1.48
C PHE A 235 -8.41 6.16 1.49
N TYR A 236 -8.46 7.21 0.65
CA TYR A 236 -9.67 8.05 0.52
C TYR A 236 -10.90 7.21 0.15
N ALA A 237 -10.74 6.22 -0.74
CA ALA A 237 -11.84 5.35 -1.15
C ALA A 237 -12.35 4.42 -0.03
N PHE A 238 -11.47 3.70 0.69
CA PHE A 238 -11.91 2.75 1.73
C PHE A 238 -12.05 3.33 3.15
N LEU A 239 -11.36 4.42 3.48
CA LEU A 239 -11.46 5.09 4.79
C LEU A 239 -12.43 6.27 4.79
N MET A 240 -12.65 6.98 3.67
CA MET A 240 -13.57 8.12 3.62
C MET A 240 -14.77 7.90 2.69
N GLY A 241 -14.70 6.93 1.78
CA GLY A 241 -15.71 6.78 0.73
C GLY A 241 -15.68 7.92 -0.29
N LEU A 242 -14.58 8.66 -0.41
CA LEU A 242 -14.45 9.85 -1.26
C LEU A 242 -13.46 9.60 -2.39
N SER A 243 -13.75 10.15 -3.58
CA SER A 243 -12.76 10.27 -4.65
C SER A 243 -11.74 11.36 -4.31
N GLU A 244 -10.56 11.33 -4.92
CA GLU A 244 -9.54 12.37 -4.76
C GLU A 244 -10.09 13.78 -5.04
N ALA A 245 -10.88 13.93 -6.11
CA ALA A 245 -11.55 15.19 -6.45
C ALA A 245 -12.49 15.66 -5.33
N GLN A 246 -13.27 14.76 -4.72
CA GLN A 246 -14.16 15.10 -3.59
C GLN A 246 -13.38 15.49 -2.33
N VAL A 247 -12.19 14.93 -2.12
CA VAL A 247 -11.31 15.31 -1.01
C VAL A 247 -10.76 16.73 -1.20
N TYR A 248 -10.30 17.07 -2.41
CA TYR A 248 -9.77 18.41 -2.71
C TYR A 248 -10.85 19.50 -2.82
N GLU A 249 -12.04 19.18 -3.35
CA GLU A 249 -13.17 20.12 -3.35
C GLU A 249 -13.78 20.32 -1.96
N GLY A 250 -13.53 19.38 -1.03
CA GLY A 250 -14.14 19.32 0.29
C GLY A 250 -13.16 19.54 1.44
N CYS A 251 -12.66 18.43 1.99
CA CYS A 251 -12.07 18.39 3.33
C CYS A 251 -10.56 18.65 3.41
N ARG A 252 -9.83 18.46 2.31
CA ARG A 252 -8.36 18.66 2.27
C ARG A 252 -7.97 19.32 0.93
N PRO A 253 -8.17 20.65 0.76
CA PRO A 253 -7.97 21.32 -0.53
C PRO A 253 -6.57 21.29 -1.13
N SER A 254 -5.54 20.94 -0.35
CA SER A 254 -4.22 20.61 -0.87
C SER A 254 -3.50 19.63 0.04
N TRP A 255 -2.42 19.03 -0.46
CA TRP A 255 -1.56 18.13 0.32
C TRP A 255 -0.92 18.77 1.56
N PHE A 256 -0.80 20.09 1.58
CA PHE A 256 -0.24 20.86 2.69
C PHE A 256 -1.29 21.18 3.76
N GLU A 257 -2.56 20.83 3.52
CA GLU A 257 -3.62 20.89 4.51
C GLU A 257 -3.67 19.60 5.34
N VAL A 258 -4.07 19.77 6.59
CA VAL A 258 -4.23 18.69 7.59
C VAL A 258 -5.47 17.85 7.30
N VAL A 259 -5.44 16.57 7.67
CA VAL A 259 -6.49 15.60 7.35
C VAL A 259 -7.66 15.65 8.35
N ASP A 260 -7.50 16.34 9.48
CA ASP A 260 -8.48 16.53 10.58
C ASP A 260 -9.92 16.91 10.19
N SER A 261 -10.15 17.44 9.00
CA SER A 261 -11.49 17.83 8.52
C SER A 261 -12.16 16.78 7.63
N CYS A 262 -11.47 15.67 7.33
CA CYS A 262 -11.97 14.63 6.43
C CYS A 262 -12.74 13.53 7.19
N PRO A 263 -13.85 13.00 6.62
CA PRO A 263 -14.74 12.07 7.30
C PRO A 263 -14.15 10.64 7.30
N LEU A 264 -13.15 10.42 8.15
CA LEU A 264 -12.47 9.14 8.28
C LEU A 264 -13.33 8.16 9.08
N ILE A 265 -13.46 6.93 8.57
CA ILE A 265 -14.37 5.91 9.11
C ILE A 265 -14.13 5.59 10.59
N TRP A 266 -12.90 5.73 11.08
CA TRP A 266 -12.61 5.56 12.51
C TRP A 266 -13.28 6.61 13.39
N GLU A 267 -13.57 7.82 12.91
CA GLU A 267 -14.38 8.81 13.63
C GLU A 267 -15.83 8.35 13.80
N ASN A 268 -16.37 7.63 12.82
CA ASN A 268 -17.68 6.99 12.97
C ASN A 268 -17.60 5.90 14.05
N PHE A 269 -16.58 5.04 14.05
CA PHE A 269 -16.40 4.03 15.11
C PHE A 269 -16.18 4.67 16.51
N GLU A 270 -15.39 5.73 16.58
CA GLU A 270 -15.13 6.56 17.77
C GLU A 270 -16.43 7.12 18.37
N ALA A 271 -17.29 7.71 17.53
CA ALA A 271 -18.60 8.24 17.93
C ALA A 271 -19.51 7.16 18.53
N HIS A 272 -19.42 5.92 18.03
CA HIS A 272 -20.11 4.73 18.57
C HIS A 272 -19.34 4.04 19.71
N LYS A 273 -18.37 4.72 20.33
CA LYS A 273 -17.60 4.29 21.51
C LYS A 273 -16.75 3.03 21.31
N TYR A 274 -16.34 2.76 20.08
CA TYR A 274 -15.31 1.75 19.80
C TYR A 274 -13.94 2.27 20.26
N VAL A 275 -13.07 1.36 20.71
CA VAL A 275 -11.64 1.66 20.92
C VAL A 275 -10.95 1.64 19.55
N THR A 276 -10.17 2.68 19.24
CA THR A 276 -9.62 2.90 17.88
C THR A 276 -8.10 2.73 17.84
N LEU A 277 -7.60 2.00 16.83
CA LEU A 277 -6.17 1.79 16.56
C LEU A 277 -5.86 2.13 15.10
N HIS A 278 -4.88 3.01 14.89
CA HIS A 278 -4.23 3.21 13.59
C HIS A 278 -2.72 2.98 13.75
N LEU A 279 -2.25 1.90 13.13
CA LEU A 279 -0.90 1.39 13.25
C LEU A 279 -0.28 1.26 11.85
N ASP A 280 0.56 2.22 11.48
CA ASP A 280 1.28 2.32 10.19
C ASP A 280 2.77 2.46 10.51
N ASP A 281 3.62 1.61 9.93
CA ASP A 281 5.06 1.56 10.21
C ASP A 281 5.92 2.57 9.42
N TRP A 282 5.31 3.38 8.55
CA TRP A 282 5.97 4.49 7.87
C TRP A 282 5.98 5.78 8.73
N ARG A 283 6.56 6.87 8.18
CA ARG A 283 6.31 8.25 8.63
C ARG A 283 4.89 8.72 8.27
N GLY A 284 3.87 7.87 8.46
CA GLY A 284 2.46 8.14 8.23
C GLY A 284 2.11 8.29 6.74
N SER A 285 1.33 7.35 6.21
CA SER A 285 0.86 7.34 4.82
C SER A 285 0.12 8.63 4.41
N PHE A 286 -0.48 9.33 5.38
CA PHE A 286 -1.17 10.62 5.19
C PHE A 286 -0.24 11.84 5.06
N GLN A 287 1.02 11.73 5.52
CA GLN A 287 2.04 12.81 5.54
C GLN A 287 2.91 12.83 4.26
N TRP A 288 2.69 11.91 3.31
CA TRP A 288 3.54 11.78 2.14
C TRP A 288 3.59 13.07 1.28
N VAL A 289 4.79 13.38 0.77
CA VAL A 289 5.21 14.66 0.15
C VAL A 289 5.19 15.90 1.06
N SER A 290 4.09 16.20 1.76
CA SER A 290 3.98 17.48 2.48
C SER A 290 4.60 17.49 3.88
N GLY A 291 4.76 16.32 4.51
CA GLY A 291 5.04 16.20 5.94
C GLY A 291 3.83 16.53 6.83
N VAL A 292 2.68 16.87 6.25
CA VAL A 292 1.47 17.30 6.97
C VAL A 292 0.46 16.16 6.99
N GLY A 293 0.15 15.67 8.19
CA GLY A 293 -0.84 14.61 8.43
C GLY A 293 -1.99 15.15 9.26
N PHE A 294 -1.97 14.87 10.55
CA PHE A 294 -2.99 15.26 11.52
C PHE A 294 -2.47 16.32 12.51
N GLU A 295 -3.32 17.26 12.91
CA GLU A 295 -3.05 18.10 14.10
C GLU A 295 -3.44 17.33 15.36
N LYS A 296 -4.65 16.76 15.38
CA LYS A 296 -5.17 15.97 16.49
C LYS A 296 -4.89 14.49 16.29
N GLN A 297 -4.60 13.77 17.38
CA GLN A 297 -4.40 12.32 17.31
C GLN A 297 -5.67 11.62 16.77
N PRO A 298 -5.60 10.87 15.65
CA PRO A 298 -6.80 10.42 14.92
C PRO A 298 -7.52 9.20 15.54
N THR A 299 -6.88 8.48 16.47
CA THR A 299 -7.40 7.27 17.14
C THR A 299 -6.84 7.16 18.56
N ASP A 300 -7.40 6.31 19.45
CA ASP A 300 -6.90 6.14 20.83
C ASP A 300 -5.41 5.69 20.88
N TYR A 301 -5.01 4.88 19.89
CA TYR A 301 -3.66 4.33 19.75
C TYR A 301 -3.12 4.62 18.35
N PHE A 302 -2.14 5.52 18.28
CA PHE A 302 -1.52 5.97 17.04
C PHE A 302 -0.01 6.06 17.23
N LEU A 303 0.75 5.17 16.57
CA LEU A 303 2.19 4.97 16.84
C LEU A 303 3.12 5.74 15.90
N ASN A 304 2.60 6.69 15.12
CA ASN A 304 3.37 7.45 14.13
C ASN A 304 4.61 8.13 14.75
N ALA A 305 4.50 8.74 15.93
CA ALA A 305 5.63 9.37 16.63
C ALA A 305 6.76 8.35 16.96
N LEU A 306 6.41 7.12 17.33
CA LEU A 306 7.39 6.06 17.57
C LEU A 306 8.10 5.64 16.28
N PHE A 307 7.38 5.42 15.19
CA PHE A 307 8.01 5.05 13.91
C PHE A 307 8.79 6.18 13.27
N ARG A 308 8.38 7.44 13.47
CA ARG A 308 9.18 8.61 13.12
C ARG A 308 10.54 8.59 13.83
N GLU A 309 10.57 8.41 15.16
CA GLU A 309 11.83 8.31 15.91
C GLU A 309 12.70 7.11 15.49
N VAL A 310 12.10 5.93 15.24
CA VAL A 310 12.82 4.75 14.71
C VAL A 310 13.52 5.10 13.38
N LEU A 311 12.81 5.78 12.48
CA LEU A 311 13.33 6.17 11.17
C LEU A 311 14.33 7.34 11.28
N GLU A 312 14.18 8.26 12.22
CA GLU A 312 15.16 9.33 12.47
C GLU A 312 16.48 8.79 13.05
N LYS A 313 16.45 7.81 13.97
CA LYS A 313 17.69 7.16 14.44
C LYS A 313 18.39 6.40 13.31
N ARG A 314 17.62 5.76 12.42
CA ARG A 314 18.14 5.03 11.27
C ARG A 314 18.82 5.93 10.24
N ASP A 315 18.20 7.05 9.87
CA ASP A 315 18.78 8.02 8.93
C ASP A 315 20.09 8.59 9.48
N ASN A 316 20.14 8.88 10.78
CA ASN A 316 21.32 9.44 11.44
C ASN A 316 22.44 8.39 11.70
N LYS A 317 22.19 7.09 11.48
CA LYS A 317 23.10 6.03 11.93
C LYS A 317 23.36 4.96 10.87
N SER A 318 24.42 5.19 10.10
CA SER A 318 24.96 4.26 9.11
C SER A 318 25.13 2.84 9.67
N GLY A 319 24.46 1.88 9.02
CA GLY A 319 24.54 0.45 9.32
C GLY A 319 23.51 -0.09 10.32
N MET A 320 22.57 0.73 10.81
CA MET A 320 21.35 0.24 11.48
C MET A 320 20.45 -0.48 10.46
N SER A 321 19.98 -1.68 10.78
CA SER A 321 19.10 -2.45 9.89
C SER A 321 17.85 -1.66 9.50
N ARG A 322 17.40 -1.86 8.26
CA ARG A 322 16.20 -1.21 7.70
C ARG A 322 14.92 -1.99 7.97
N GLU A 323 15.05 -3.20 8.49
CA GLU A 323 14.01 -4.20 8.65
C GLU A 323 13.67 -4.43 10.13
N CYS A 324 14.43 -3.83 11.06
CA CYS A 324 14.27 -3.96 12.51
C CYS A 324 13.65 -2.71 13.14
N ALA A 325 12.71 -2.90 14.08
CA ALA A 325 12.20 -1.82 14.93
C ALA A 325 12.93 -1.73 16.27
N SER A 326 13.49 -2.86 16.74
CA SER A 326 14.15 -3.05 18.02
C SER A 326 14.99 -4.32 17.93
N SER A 327 15.15 -5.10 19.01
CA SER A 327 15.75 -6.45 18.95
C SER A 327 14.88 -7.50 18.22
N GLU A 328 14.09 -7.07 17.24
CA GLU A 328 13.19 -7.87 16.40
C GLU A 328 12.88 -7.16 15.06
N PRO A 329 12.42 -7.92 14.04
CA PRO A 329 11.92 -7.35 12.79
C PRO A 329 10.69 -6.46 13.00
N LEU A 330 10.64 -5.33 12.29
CA LEU A 330 9.55 -4.36 12.32
C LEU A 330 8.15 -4.97 12.10
N PRO A 331 7.95 -5.93 11.17
CA PRO A 331 6.64 -6.59 11.05
C PRO A 331 6.26 -7.42 12.28
N SER A 332 7.23 -8.02 12.99
CA SER A 332 6.99 -8.74 14.25
C SER A 332 6.55 -7.80 15.37
N PHE A 333 7.13 -6.60 15.43
CA PHE A 333 6.72 -5.55 16.37
C PHE A 333 5.26 -5.14 16.13
N MET A 334 4.92 -4.85 14.88
CA MET A 334 3.56 -4.49 14.43
C MET A 334 2.52 -5.58 14.77
N ILE A 335 2.87 -6.84 14.52
CA ILE A 335 2.03 -8.01 14.85
C ILE A 335 1.87 -8.14 16.38
N ARG A 336 2.97 -8.12 17.15
CA ARG A 336 2.89 -8.20 18.62
C ARG A 336 2.04 -7.07 19.22
N TYR A 337 2.18 -5.83 18.73
CA TYR A 337 1.38 -4.71 19.21
C TYR A 337 -0.11 -4.94 18.90
N THR A 338 -0.42 -5.39 17.68
CA THR A 338 -1.78 -5.77 17.26
C THR A 338 -2.36 -6.86 18.17
N GLU A 339 -1.63 -7.96 18.40
CA GLU A 339 -2.07 -9.05 19.30
C GLU A 339 -2.32 -8.57 20.73
N ARG A 340 -1.42 -7.74 21.29
CA ARG A 340 -1.58 -7.16 22.63
C ARG A 340 -2.83 -6.27 22.69
N PHE A 341 -3.11 -5.48 21.65
CA PHE A 341 -4.29 -4.63 21.57
C PHE A 341 -5.56 -5.47 21.56
N LEU A 342 -5.64 -6.45 20.65
CA LEU A 342 -6.75 -7.38 20.54
C LEU A 342 -6.98 -8.14 21.86
N LYS A 343 -5.92 -8.60 22.52
CA LYS A 343 -5.97 -9.27 23.84
C LYS A 343 -6.52 -8.35 24.93
N LYS A 344 -6.11 -7.07 24.98
CA LYS A 344 -6.58 -6.08 25.97
C LYS A 344 -8.07 -5.76 25.76
N PHE A 345 -8.52 -5.69 24.50
CA PHE A 345 -9.88 -5.26 24.13
C PHE A 345 -10.80 -6.39 23.65
N LYS A 346 -10.47 -7.67 23.83
CA LYS A 346 -11.29 -8.84 23.39
C LYS A 346 -12.74 -8.92 23.91
N HIS A 347 -13.17 -8.00 24.78
CA HIS A 347 -14.53 -7.88 25.31
C HIS A 347 -15.12 -6.48 25.13
N ILE A 348 -14.49 -5.63 24.32
CA ILE A 348 -14.83 -4.23 24.08
C ILE A 348 -14.82 -4.02 22.55
N PRO A 349 -15.83 -3.35 21.96
CA PRO A 349 -15.81 -3.06 20.53
C PRO A 349 -14.59 -2.26 20.13
N PHE A 350 -13.93 -2.67 19.05
CA PHE A 350 -12.75 -1.98 18.53
C PHE A 350 -12.78 -1.87 17.00
N PHE A 351 -12.17 -0.80 16.48
CA PHE A 351 -11.80 -0.66 15.09
C PHE A 351 -10.28 -0.54 15.03
N ALA A 352 -9.63 -1.49 14.37
CA ALA A 352 -8.18 -1.55 14.25
C ALA A 352 -7.75 -1.59 12.78
N LEU A 353 -6.87 -0.68 12.39
CA LEU A 353 -6.15 -0.70 11.13
C LEU A 353 -4.65 -0.90 11.43
N THR A 354 -4.11 -2.05 11.03
CA THR A 354 -2.68 -2.35 11.03
C THR A 354 -2.22 -2.41 9.58
N TRP A 355 -1.36 -1.48 9.16
CA TRP A 355 -0.89 -1.31 7.78
C TRP A 355 0.63 -1.51 7.71
N PHE A 356 1.07 -2.45 6.87
CA PHE A 356 2.48 -2.78 6.66
C PHE A 356 3.01 -2.09 5.40
N THR A 357 3.71 -0.96 5.56
CA THR A 357 4.31 -0.15 4.49
C THR A 357 5.78 -0.53 4.28
N MET A 358 6.57 -0.34 5.33
CA MET A 358 8.02 -0.49 5.37
C MET A 358 8.58 -1.82 4.81
N PRO A 359 8.00 -3.00 5.10
CA PRO A 359 8.53 -4.26 4.56
C PRO A 359 8.25 -4.49 3.08
N LEU A 360 7.42 -3.67 2.41
CA LEU A 360 6.87 -3.98 1.08
C LEU A 360 7.00 -2.84 0.06
N HIS A 361 6.90 -1.57 0.46
CA HIS A 361 6.80 -0.43 -0.46
C HIS A 361 8.02 -0.30 -1.40
N ASP A 362 9.24 -0.43 -0.85
CA ASP A 362 10.50 -0.33 -1.60
C ASP A 362 11.07 -1.71 -2.01
N PHE A 363 10.54 -2.80 -1.45
CA PHE A 363 11.07 -4.17 -1.56
C PHE A 363 9.91 -5.20 -1.64
N PRO A 364 9.04 -5.13 -2.65
CA PRO A 364 7.89 -6.03 -2.75
C PRO A 364 8.31 -7.52 -2.74
N GLU A 365 9.49 -7.86 -3.27
CA GLU A 365 10.09 -9.19 -3.23
C GLU A 365 10.29 -9.76 -1.80
N ALA A 366 10.22 -8.94 -0.76
CA ALA A 366 10.26 -9.36 0.64
C ALA A 366 8.90 -9.87 1.17
N LEU A 367 7.80 -9.80 0.40
CA LEU A 367 6.48 -10.32 0.81
C LEU A 367 6.49 -11.78 1.32
N PRO A 368 7.29 -12.73 0.78
CA PRO A 368 7.40 -14.09 1.33
C PRO A 368 7.84 -14.13 2.81
N ASN A 369 8.62 -13.15 3.27
CA ASN A 369 9.06 -13.07 4.67
C ASN A 369 7.91 -12.76 5.65
N MET A 370 6.75 -12.36 5.13
CA MET A 370 5.53 -12.14 5.91
C MET A 370 4.72 -13.43 6.13
N ASP A 371 4.92 -14.50 5.34
CA ASP A 371 3.99 -15.66 5.35
C ASP A 371 3.93 -16.38 6.70
N GLU A 372 5.06 -16.63 7.35
CA GLU A 372 5.06 -17.24 8.68
C GLU A 372 4.40 -16.30 9.72
N ARG A 373 4.65 -14.99 9.62
CA ARG A 373 4.21 -14.01 10.63
C ARG A 373 2.72 -13.74 10.55
N LEU A 374 2.19 -13.61 9.34
CA LEU A 374 0.75 -13.48 9.12
C LEU A 374 0.05 -14.80 9.45
N HIS A 375 0.63 -15.96 9.10
CA HIS A 375 0.13 -17.26 9.55
C HIS A 375 0.03 -17.35 11.08
N GLU A 376 1.06 -16.94 11.82
CA GLU A 376 1.06 -16.87 13.29
C GLU A 376 -0.07 -15.96 13.82
N LEU A 377 -0.23 -14.75 13.27
CA LEU A 377 -1.32 -13.82 13.64
C LEU A 377 -2.71 -14.42 13.38
N PHE A 378 -2.94 -15.05 12.22
CA PHE A 378 -4.21 -15.70 11.92
C PHE A 378 -4.46 -16.94 12.79
N ALA A 379 -3.40 -17.67 13.21
CA ALA A 379 -3.50 -18.76 14.17
C ALA A 379 -3.81 -18.25 15.59
N TYR A 380 -3.23 -17.13 16.02
CA TYR A 380 -3.58 -16.44 17.26
C TYR A 380 -5.05 -16.00 17.26
N LEU A 381 -5.51 -15.39 16.16
CA LEU A 381 -6.91 -15.01 15.98
C LEU A 381 -7.82 -16.25 16.07
N GLN A 382 -7.57 -17.30 15.28
CA GLN A 382 -8.39 -18.52 15.29
C GLN A 382 -8.42 -19.23 16.66
N SER A 383 -7.33 -19.16 17.43
CA SER A 383 -7.22 -19.76 18.76
C SER A 383 -7.77 -18.91 19.92
N THR A 384 -8.27 -17.70 19.64
CA THR A 384 -8.87 -16.80 20.65
C THR A 384 -10.35 -16.50 20.33
N PRO A 385 -11.29 -17.38 20.73
CA PRO A 385 -12.70 -17.29 20.33
C PRO A 385 -13.39 -15.98 20.70
N GLU A 386 -12.98 -15.30 21.77
CA GLU A 386 -13.60 -14.03 22.18
C GLU A 386 -13.32 -12.90 21.19
N ILE A 387 -12.16 -12.93 20.52
CA ILE A 387 -11.84 -12.06 19.38
C ILE A 387 -12.48 -12.63 18.11
N PHE A 388 -12.21 -13.90 17.81
CA PHE A 388 -12.58 -14.52 16.54
C PHE A 388 -14.09 -14.49 16.30
N GLU A 389 -14.92 -14.84 17.27
CA GLU A 389 -16.37 -14.86 17.06
C GLU A 389 -17.05 -13.50 17.21
N ASN A 390 -16.29 -12.41 17.42
CA ASN A 390 -16.84 -11.06 17.53
C ASN A 390 -16.17 -10.02 16.61
N THR A 391 -15.34 -10.44 15.65
CA THR A 391 -14.56 -9.54 14.78
C THR A 391 -14.75 -9.86 13.30
N VAL A 392 -15.16 -8.86 12.50
CA VAL A 392 -14.99 -8.88 11.04
C VAL A 392 -13.52 -8.64 10.74
N ILE A 393 -12.88 -9.58 10.06
CA ILE A 393 -11.46 -9.49 9.72
C ILE A 393 -11.34 -9.28 8.21
N ILE A 394 -10.56 -8.28 7.83
CA ILE A 394 -10.31 -7.86 6.45
C ILE A 394 -8.80 -7.85 6.23
N LEU A 395 -8.31 -8.60 5.24
CA LEU A 395 -6.97 -8.38 4.67
C LEU A 395 -7.14 -7.63 3.35
N ILE A 396 -6.39 -6.54 3.15
CA ILE A 396 -6.61 -5.59 2.05
C ILE A 396 -5.27 -5.04 1.52
N GLY A 397 -5.19 -4.79 0.22
CA GLY A 397 -4.12 -4.00 -0.41
C GLY A 397 -4.67 -2.73 -1.06
N ASP A 398 -3.76 -1.79 -1.34
CA ASP A 398 -4.04 -0.49 -1.94
C ASP A 398 -3.73 -0.46 -3.44
N HIS A 399 -2.53 -0.88 -3.84
CA HIS A 399 -2.07 -1.10 -5.22
C HIS A 399 -1.01 -2.22 -5.27
N GLY A 400 -0.74 -2.75 -6.45
CA GLY A 400 0.44 -3.61 -6.68
C GLY A 400 1.72 -2.79 -6.89
N GLU A 401 2.81 -3.44 -7.28
CA GLU A 401 4.07 -2.75 -7.59
C GLU A 401 3.90 -1.70 -8.70
N ARG A 402 4.41 -0.48 -8.47
CA ARG A 402 4.49 0.60 -9.48
C ARG A 402 5.77 0.54 -10.31
N TYR A 403 6.90 0.27 -9.66
CA TYR A 403 8.23 0.27 -10.26
C TYR A 403 8.97 -1.01 -9.87
N GLY A 404 9.47 -1.79 -10.83
CA GLY A 404 10.23 -3.02 -10.55
C GLY A 404 9.87 -4.18 -11.45
N ILE A 405 10.12 -5.40 -10.96
CA ILE A 405 10.00 -6.63 -11.76
C ILE A 405 8.55 -7.06 -11.97
N PHE A 406 7.66 -6.78 -11.00
CA PHE A 406 6.25 -7.12 -11.07
C PHE A 406 5.44 -6.12 -11.93
N SER A 407 5.97 -4.93 -12.21
CA SER A 407 5.28 -3.88 -12.99
C SER A 407 5.83 -3.69 -14.41
N SER A 408 7.16 -3.76 -14.58
CA SER A 408 7.81 -3.40 -15.85
C SER A 408 7.74 -4.47 -16.93
N GLY A 409 7.84 -5.74 -16.54
CA GLY A 409 8.26 -6.80 -17.46
C GLY A 409 7.21 -7.42 -18.38
N SER A 410 5.92 -7.27 -18.09
CA SER A 410 4.87 -7.90 -18.87
C SER A 410 3.53 -7.17 -18.82
N ILE A 411 2.54 -7.72 -19.50
CA ILE A 411 1.14 -7.30 -19.46
C ILE A 411 0.43 -7.74 -18.16
N GLU A 412 0.79 -8.90 -17.61
CA GLU A 412 0.30 -9.33 -16.29
C GLU A 412 0.71 -8.32 -15.21
N GLY A 413 1.87 -7.65 -15.35
CA GLY A 413 2.28 -6.58 -14.44
C GLY A 413 1.40 -5.32 -14.47
N PHE A 414 0.71 -5.04 -15.58
CA PHE A 414 -0.33 -4.00 -15.60
C PHE A 414 -1.58 -4.45 -14.82
N LEU A 415 -1.99 -5.71 -14.97
CA LEU A 415 -3.12 -6.28 -14.24
C LEU A 415 -2.82 -6.38 -12.73
N GLU A 416 -1.62 -6.82 -12.35
CA GLU A 416 -1.19 -6.93 -10.96
C GLU A 416 -1.06 -5.59 -10.24
N ARG A 417 -0.75 -4.50 -10.95
CA ARG A 417 -0.70 -3.15 -10.36
C ARG A 417 -2.04 -2.70 -9.78
N VAL A 418 -3.15 -3.16 -10.36
CA VAL A 418 -4.50 -2.69 -9.99
C VAL A 418 -5.40 -3.76 -9.38
N LEU A 419 -5.13 -5.05 -9.62
CA LEU A 419 -5.83 -6.16 -8.98
C LEU A 419 -5.15 -6.54 -7.66
N THR A 420 -5.64 -5.95 -6.57
CA THR A 420 -5.07 -6.04 -5.22
C THR A 420 -5.78 -7.10 -4.36
N PRO A 421 -5.17 -7.58 -3.27
CA PRO A 421 -5.82 -8.54 -2.39
C PRO A 421 -6.97 -7.87 -1.63
N LEU A 422 -8.13 -8.54 -1.59
CA LEU A 422 -9.17 -8.28 -0.60
C LEU A 422 -9.74 -9.63 -0.13
N PHE A 423 -9.58 -9.89 1.16
CA PHE A 423 -10.11 -11.09 1.80
C PHE A 423 -10.95 -10.68 3.00
N ILE A 424 -12.22 -11.13 3.06
CA ILE A 424 -13.14 -10.77 4.14
C ILE A 424 -13.65 -12.03 4.83
N ARG A 425 -13.66 -12.01 6.17
CA ARG A 425 -14.26 -13.06 7.01
C ARG A 425 -15.21 -12.47 8.04
N VAL A 426 -16.44 -12.97 8.04
CA VAL A 426 -17.53 -12.56 8.94
C VAL A 426 -17.61 -13.52 10.14
N PRO A 427 -17.65 -13.00 11.39
CA PRO A 427 -17.71 -13.82 12.59
C PRO A 427 -19.08 -14.47 12.78
N GLU A 428 -19.14 -15.60 13.47
CA GLU A 428 -20.39 -16.35 13.61
C GLU A 428 -21.44 -15.57 14.42
N ASN A 429 -21.05 -14.79 15.44
CA ASN A 429 -22.01 -14.00 16.21
C ASN A 429 -22.66 -12.88 15.38
N LEU A 430 -22.04 -12.37 14.30
CA LEU A 430 -22.74 -11.43 13.40
C LEU A 430 -23.86 -12.13 12.63
N LYS A 431 -23.59 -13.34 12.11
CA LYS A 431 -24.57 -14.17 11.39
C LYS A 431 -25.73 -14.59 12.30
N ILE A 432 -25.44 -14.93 13.55
CA ILE A 432 -26.44 -15.29 14.57
C ILE A 432 -27.33 -14.09 14.95
N LYS A 433 -26.75 -12.88 15.03
CA LYS A 433 -27.51 -11.65 15.33
C LYS A 433 -28.39 -11.18 14.15
N HIS A 434 -27.93 -11.39 12.93
CA HIS A 434 -28.59 -10.95 11.69
C HIS A 434 -28.90 -12.12 10.74
N PRO A 435 -29.74 -13.09 11.15
CA PRO A 435 -30.07 -14.26 10.33
C PRO A 435 -30.87 -13.90 9.06
N GLU A 436 -31.36 -12.67 8.95
CA GLU A 436 -31.97 -12.10 7.75
C GLU A 436 -30.95 -11.78 6.63
N ILE A 437 -29.66 -11.69 6.94
CA ILE A 437 -28.59 -11.41 5.97
C ILE A 437 -27.74 -12.68 5.78
N ASN A 438 -27.73 -13.21 4.55
CA ASN A 438 -26.87 -14.35 4.21
C ASN A 438 -25.43 -13.89 3.89
N PHE A 439 -24.71 -13.40 4.90
CA PHE A 439 -23.38 -12.78 4.75
C PHE A 439 -22.41 -13.62 3.91
N GLN A 440 -22.31 -14.93 4.19
CA GLN A 440 -21.33 -15.79 3.51
C GLN A 440 -21.64 -15.94 2.02
N GLU A 441 -22.91 -16.18 1.67
CA GLU A 441 -23.34 -16.30 0.28
C GLU A 441 -23.19 -14.96 -0.45
N ASN A 442 -23.56 -13.84 0.19
CA ASN A 442 -23.44 -12.52 -0.41
C ASN A 442 -21.97 -12.16 -0.69
N LEU A 443 -21.06 -12.45 0.24
CA LEU A 443 -19.61 -12.28 0.00
C LEU A 443 -19.15 -13.14 -1.19
N ILE A 444 -19.52 -14.43 -1.24
CA ILE A 444 -19.16 -15.34 -2.34
C ILE A 444 -19.73 -14.89 -3.69
N GLN A 445 -20.98 -14.41 -3.73
CA GLN A 445 -21.63 -13.88 -4.94
C GLN A 445 -21.13 -12.49 -5.34
N ASN A 446 -20.36 -11.82 -4.49
CA ASN A 446 -19.74 -10.53 -4.77
C ASN A 446 -18.24 -10.66 -5.09
N SER A 447 -17.64 -11.84 -4.85
CA SER A 447 -16.20 -12.04 -4.97
C SER A 447 -15.72 -12.23 -6.41
N ASP A 448 -16.62 -12.57 -7.34
CA ASP A 448 -16.40 -12.67 -8.78
C ASP A 448 -16.91 -11.44 -9.57
N LYS A 449 -17.16 -10.33 -8.86
CA LYS A 449 -17.58 -9.04 -9.43
C LYS A 449 -16.50 -7.98 -9.26
N LEU A 450 -16.51 -6.98 -10.14
CA LEU A 450 -15.71 -5.77 -9.98
C LEU A 450 -16.13 -5.06 -8.67
N VAL A 451 -15.21 -4.95 -7.71
CA VAL A 451 -15.40 -4.27 -6.42
C VAL A 451 -14.23 -3.33 -6.12
N THR A 452 -14.47 -2.29 -5.33
CA THR A 452 -13.48 -1.22 -5.06
C THR A 452 -13.43 -0.83 -3.58
N GLY A 453 -12.48 0.03 -3.21
CA GLY A 453 -12.40 0.60 -1.86
C GLY A 453 -13.71 1.26 -1.40
N PHE A 454 -14.50 1.84 -2.31
CA PHE A 454 -15.81 2.42 -1.99
C PHE A 454 -16.81 1.38 -1.44
N ASP A 455 -16.75 0.13 -1.90
CA ASP A 455 -17.58 -0.97 -1.39
C ASP A 455 -17.12 -1.41 0.00
N VAL A 456 -15.80 -1.39 0.25
CA VAL A 456 -15.22 -1.65 1.58
C VAL A 456 -15.71 -0.58 2.57
N HIS A 457 -15.63 0.70 2.22
CA HIS A 457 -16.15 1.80 3.05
C HIS A 457 -17.66 1.65 3.33
N GLN A 458 -18.46 1.36 2.31
CA GLN A 458 -19.91 1.13 2.47
C GLN A 458 -20.20 -0.08 3.38
N THR A 459 -19.31 -1.08 3.38
CA THR A 459 -19.39 -2.25 4.28
C THR A 459 -19.04 -1.90 5.72
N LEU A 460 -18.05 -1.04 5.96
CA LEU A 460 -17.73 -0.52 7.30
C LEU A 460 -18.89 0.29 7.89
N LEU A 461 -19.52 1.17 7.09
CA LEU A 461 -20.75 1.86 7.48
C LEU A 461 -21.91 0.89 7.76
N HIS A 462 -22.02 -0.21 7.00
CA HIS A 462 -23.05 -1.21 7.23
C HIS A 462 -22.84 -1.99 8.54
N ILE A 463 -21.59 -2.27 8.93
CA ILE A 463 -21.26 -2.85 10.26
C ILE A 463 -21.77 -1.94 11.39
N LEU A 464 -21.58 -0.63 11.27
CA LEU A 464 -22.11 0.35 12.22
C LEU A 464 -23.65 0.37 12.20
N ALA A 465 -24.31 0.31 11.04
CA ALA A 465 -25.77 0.26 10.99
C ALA A 465 -26.35 -1.01 11.63
N LEU A 466 -25.74 -2.18 11.39
CA LEU A 466 -26.15 -3.46 11.98
C LEU A 466 -26.00 -3.48 13.51
N SER A 467 -25.04 -2.71 14.05
CA SER A 467 -24.84 -2.57 15.50
C SER A 467 -26.07 -2.04 16.27
N SER A 468 -27.07 -1.47 15.59
CA SER A 468 -28.22 -0.76 16.17
C SER A 468 -27.85 0.44 17.06
N LEU A 469 -26.59 0.88 17.02
CA LEU A 469 -26.12 2.10 17.67
C LEU A 469 -26.41 3.27 16.72
N SER A 470 -27.60 3.84 16.80
CA SER A 470 -28.00 4.94 15.91
C SER A 470 -27.33 6.27 16.32
N VAL A 471 -26.27 6.68 15.62
CA VAL A 471 -25.76 8.08 15.65
C VAL A 471 -25.81 8.77 14.29
N THR A 472 -26.02 8.04 13.18
CA THR A 472 -26.60 8.65 11.97
C THR A 472 -28.12 8.78 12.14
N PRO A 473 -28.70 9.99 12.20
CA PRO A 473 -30.11 10.15 11.91
C PRO A 473 -30.34 9.79 10.44
N ASP A 474 -31.35 8.96 10.18
CA ASP A 474 -31.93 8.73 8.86
C ASP A 474 -31.02 8.09 7.78
N MET A 475 -30.38 6.93 8.07
CA MET A 475 -30.05 5.92 7.03
C MET A 475 -30.75 4.59 7.37
N PRO A 476 -32.01 4.36 6.95
CA PRO A 476 -32.67 3.07 7.07
C PRO A 476 -31.90 1.96 6.32
N SER A 477 -32.13 0.69 6.65
CA SER A 477 -31.51 -0.44 5.93
C SER A 477 -31.82 -0.45 4.43
N SER A 478 -32.90 0.21 4.01
CA SER A 478 -33.23 0.46 2.60
C SER A 478 -32.25 1.38 1.89
N GLU A 479 -31.38 2.12 2.58
CA GLU A 479 -30.32 2.96 1.99
C GLU A 479 -28.98 2.21 1.85
N PHE A 480 -28.75 1.15 2.63
CA PHE A 480 -27.72 0.16 2.31
C PHE A 480 -28.16 -0.79 1.18
N GLN A 481 -29.47 -0.99 1.02
CA GLN A 481 -30.07 -1.65 -0.14
C GLN A 481 -30.25 -0.70 -1.35
N ALA A 482 -30.22 0.62 -1.13
CA ALA A 482 -30.22 1.59 -2.20
C ALA A 482 -28.86 1.50 -2.88
N GLN A 483 -28.88 0.96 -4.10
CA GLN A 483 -27.71 0.90 -4.96
C GLN A 483 -27.29 2.33 -5.26
N HIS A 484 -26.26 2.81 -4.58
CA HIS A 484 -25.41 3.84 -5.15
C HIS A 484 -24.72 3.18 -6.35
N GLU A 485 -24.90 3.72 -7.56
CA GLU A 485 -24.43 3.10 -8.80
C GLU A 485 -22.92 2.78 -8.76
N ASN A 486 -22.16 3.49 -7.92
CA ASN A 486 -20.72 3.34 -7.72
C ASN A 486 -20.24 2.63 -6.45
N ARG A 487 -21.13 2.22 -5.52
CA ARG A 487 -20.73 1.56 -4.26
C ARG A 487 -21.85 0.73 -3.64
N SER A 488 -21.51 -0.36 -2.96
CA SER A 488 -22.47 -1.24 -2.28
C SER A 488 -21.82 -1.95 -1.10
N SER A 489 -22.58 -2.26 -0.05
CA SER A 489 -22.05 -3.11 1.01
C SER A 489 -21.86 -4.54 0.49
N LEU A 490 -20.67 -5.10 0.68
CA LEU A 490 -20.30 -6.46 0.30
C LEU A 490 -21.09 -7.54 1.09
N PHE A 491 -21.79 -7.15 2.16
CA PHE A 491 -22.72 -8.00 2.90
C PHE A 491 -24.11 -8.14 2.27
N LEU A 492 -24.41 -7.37 1.21
CA LEU A 492 -25.65 -7.46 0.44
C LEU A 492 -25.34 -7.84 -1.02
N PRO A 493 -26.27 -8.46 -1.76
CA PRO A 493 -26.01 -8.82 -3.15
C PRO A 493 -25.78 -7.56 -4.03
N ILE A 494 -24.64 -7.49 -4.70
CA ILE A 494 -24.44 -6.54 -5.80
C ILE A 494 -25.24 -7.08 -6.99
N VAL A 495 -26.39 -6.46 -7.31
CA VAL A 495 -27.31 -6.94 -8.36
C VAL A 495 -27.14 -6.23 -9.71
N THR A 496 -26.35 -5.18 -9.76
CA THR A 496 -26.01 -4.47 -10.99
C THR A 496 -24.70 -5.00 -11.58
N ASP A 497 -24.68 -5.18 -12.90
CA ASP A 497 -23.44 -5.39 -13.63
C ASP A 497 -22.68 -4.06 -13.69
N ARG A 498 -21.46 -4.04 -13.15
CA ARG A 498 -20.62 -2.85 -13.01
C ARG A 498 -19.44 -2.89 -13.96
N ASP A 499 -19.13 -1.75 -14.58
CA ASP A 499 -17.88 -1.48 -15.28
C ASP A 499 -17.05 -0.41 -14.55
N CYS A 500 -15.82 -0.20 -15.01
CA CYS A 500 -14.91 0.81 -14.44
C CYS A 500 -15.52 2.21 -14.31
N SER A 501 -16.34 2.65 -15.29
CA SER A 501 -16.96 3.97 -15.26
C SER A 501 -18.04 4.06 -14.17
N THR A 502 -18.80 2.99 -13.97
CA THR A 502 -19.82 2.94 -12.91
C THR A 502 -19.22 3.00 -11.50
N VAL A 503 -18.01 2.44 -11.27
CA VAL A 503 -17.34 2.42 -9.94
C VAL A 503 -16.21 3.45 -9.79
N ASN A 504 -16.19 4.50 -10.61
CA ASN A 504 -15.20 5.59 -10.60
C ASN A 504 -13.73 5.17 -10.82
N ILE A 505 -13.45 4.05 -11.50
CA ILE A 505 -12.08 3.67 -11.90
C ILE A 505 -11.69 4.48 -13.15
N PRO A 506 -10.58 5.24 -13.13
CA PRO A 506 -10.08 5.96 -14.31
C PRO A 506 -9.82 5.03 -15.50
N LEU A 507 -10.13 5.51 -16.72
CA LEU A 507 -10.08 4.65 -17.92
C LEU A 507 -8.68 4.07 -18.21
N GLY A 508 -7.60 4.74 -17.79
CA GLY A 508 -6.22 4.24 -17.91
C GLY A 508 -5.85 3.16 -16.89
N LEU A 509 -6.60 3.03 -15.79
CA LEU A 509 -6.43 1.93 -14.82
C LEU A 509 -7.41 0.79 -15.09
N CYS A 510 -8.41 0.98 -15.96
CA CYS A 510 -9.47 0.03 -16.21
C CYS A 510 -9.00 -1.25 -16.93
N VAL A 511 -9.13 -2.40 -16.25
CA VAL A 511 -8.81 -3.73 -16.82
C VAL A 511 -10.03 -4.51 -17.32
N CYS A 512 -11.25 -3.97 -17.18
CA CYS A 512 -12.44 -4.60 -17.75
C CYS A 512 -12.34 -4.73 -19.27
N ASN A 513 -12.68 -5.91 -19.76
CA ASN A 513 -12.65 -6.33 -21.16
C ASN A 513 -11.24 -6.40 -21.77
N THR A 514 -10.23 -6.60 -20.91
CA THR A 514 -8.89 -7.04 -21.35
C THR A 514 -8.99 -8.41 -22.01
N THR A 515 -8.31 -8.60 -23.14
CA THR A 515 -8.28 -9.87 -23.88
C THR A 515 -7.52 -10.95 -23.11
N THR A 516 -7.96 -12.21 -23.26
CA THR A 516 -7.23 -13.40 -22.78
C THR A 516 -6.05 -13.76 -23.70
N GLU A 517 -6.15 -13.43 -25.00
CA GLU A 517 -5.08 -13.59 -25.98
C GLU A 517 -4.41 -12.24 -26.24
N ILE A 518 -3.43 -11.89 -25.42
CA ILE A 518 -2.65 -10.66 -25.60
C ILE A 518 -1.70 -10.85 -26.78
N THR A 519 -1.75 -9.94 -27.75
CA THR A 519 -0.96 -9.99 -28.98
C THR A 519 -0.09 -8.76 -29.14
N SER A 520 1.23 -8.94 -29.13
CA SER A 520 2.18 -7.87 -29.41
C SER A 520 2.12 -7.43 -30.88
N LEU A 521 2.21 -6.12 -31.11
CA LEU A 521 2.20 -5.50 -32.44
C LEU A 521 3.54 -5.70 -33.16
N ASN A 522 3.81 -6.92 -33.61
CA ASN A 522 5.07 -7.33 -34.27
C ASN A 522 5.35 -6.68 -35.65
N ASN A 523 4.82 -5.49 -35.94
CA ASN A 523 5.07 -4.70 -37.13
C ASN A 523 5.82 -3.40 -36.74
N PRO A 524 7.14 -3.30 -37.02
CA PRO A 524 7.96 -2.15 -36.63
C PRO A 524 7.47 -0.80 -37.13
N PHE A 525 6.77 -0.76 -38.27
CA PHE A 525 6.20 0.50 -38.77
C PHE A 525 5.00 0.97 -37.93
N HIS A 526 4.18 0.04 -37.44
CA HIS A 526 3.07 0.36 -36.54
C HIS A 526 3.58 0.75 -35.15
N GLU A 527 4.55 0.01 -34.60
CA GLU A 527 5.22 0.34 -33.33
C GLU A 527 5.80 1.75 -33.35
N LEU A 528 6.56 2.11 -34.40
CA LEU A 528 7.15 3.44 -34.54
C LEU A 528 6.10 4.56 -34.68
N MET A 529 4.97 4.32 -35.35
CA MET A 529 3.90 5.32 -35.44
C MET A 529 3.21 5.56 -34.09
N ILE A 530 2.94 4.49 -33.34
CA ILE A 530 2.32 4.58 -32.01
C ILE A 530 3.28 5.22 -31.01
N LEU A 531 4.57 4.84 -31.05
CA LEU A 531 5.64 5.45 -30.27
C LEU A 531 5.76 6.96 -30.56
N ARG A 532 5.82 7.34 -31.84
CA ARG A 532 5.91 8.75 -32.23
C ARG A 532 4.73 9.56 -31.69
N PHE A 533 3.51 9.05 -31.87
CA PHE A 533 2.31 9.66 -31.33
C PHE A 533 2.33 9.78 -29.80
N ALA A 534 2.80 8.76 -29.08
CA ALA A 534 2.94 8.79 -27.63
C ALA A 534 3.98 9.84 -27.17
N VAL A 535 5.15 9.90 -27.82
CA VAL A 535 6.20 10.88 -27.50
C VAL A 535 5.75 12.31 -27.82
N ASP A 536 5.10 12.54 -28.96
CA ASP A 536 4.48 13.83 -29.30
C ASP A 536 3.48 14.28 -28.22
N LYS A 537 2.71 13.33 -27.65
CA LYS A 537 1.74 13.60 -26.57
C LYS A 537 2.38 13.79 -25.19
N LEU A 538 3.48 13.11 -24.90
CA LEU A 538 4.26 13.33 -23.68
C LEU A 538 4.91 14.72 -23.70
N ASN A 539 5.49 15.12 -24.84
CA ASN A 539 6.01 16.46 -25.06
C ASN A 539 4.91 17.53 -24.94
N GLU A 540 3.71 17.31 -25.50
CA GLU A 540 2.56 18.23 -25.35
C GLU A 540 2.15 18.45 -23.87
N ILE A 541 2.34 17.47 -22.99
CA ILE A 541 2.10 17.63 -21.53
C ILE A 541 3.18 18.54 -20.92
N VAL A 542 4.45 18.28 -21.24
CA VAL A 542 5.59 19.07 -20.75
C VAL A 542 5.53 20.52 -21.25
N GLU A 543 5.22 20.74 -22.53
CA GLU A 543 5.10 22.05 -23.17
C GLU A 543 3.99 22.93 -22.57
N LYS A 544 2.89 22.32 -22.09
CA LYS A 544 1.80 23.04 -21.43
C LYS A 544 2.06 23.39 -19.96
N SER A 545 3.08 22.78 -19.36
CA SER A 545 3.45 23.04 -17.97
C SER A 545 4.25 24.34 -17.81
N LYS A 546 4.36 24.81 -16.58
CA LYS A 546 5.31 25.87 -16.18
C LYS A 546 6.79 25.47 -16.29
N TYR A 547 7.11 24.23 -16.65
CA TYR A 547 8.47 23.72 -16.82
C TYR A 547 8.90 23.57 -18.29
N SER A 548 8.06 23.95 -19.25
CA SER A 548 8.34 23.86 -20.70
C SER A 548 9.66 24.49 -21.16
N GLU A 549 10.10 25.57 -20.52
CA GLU A 549 11.39 26.19 -20.81
C GLU A 549 12.58 25.43 -20.18
N LYS A 550 12.35 24.67 -19.10
CA LYS A 550 13.37 23.96 -18.29
C LYS A 550 13.56 22.48 -18.64
N CYS A 551 12.53 21.85 -19.19
CA CYS A 551 12.61 20.46 -19.64
C CYS A 551 13.11 20.37 -21.09
N GLU A 552 13.67 19.22 -21.43
CA GLU A 552 13.95 18.82 -22.81
C GLU A 552 12.78 18.08 -23.46
N SER A 553 12.77 18.09 -24.79
CA SER A 553 11.89 17.21 -25.54
C SER A 553 12.44 15.79 -25.54
N TRP A 554 11.57 14.83 -25.23
CA TRP A 554 11.85 13.40 -25.30
C TRP A 554 12.18 12.92 -26.72
N ASP A 555 11.96 13.73 -27.76
CA ASP A 555 12.36 13.45 -29.14
C ASP A 555 13.83 13.11 -29.31
N LYS A 556 14.70 13.73 -28.49
CA LYS A 556 16.15 13.49 -28.51
C LYS A 556 16.54 12.13 -27.93
N PHE A 557 15.65 11.53 -27.14
CA PHE A 557 15.97 10.50 -26.16
C PHE A 557 15.26 9.17 -26.40
N VAL A 558 14.34 9.09 -27.37
CA VAL A 558 13.65 7.85 -27.74
C VAL A 558 14.64 6.79 -28.20
N GLU A 559 14.77 5.71 -27.42
CA GLU A 559 15.70 4.62 -27.73
C GLU A 559 14.97 3.44 -28.40
N SER A 560 13.93 2.92 -27.76
CA SER A 560 13.25 1.69 -28.22
C SER A 560 11.82 1.53 -27.69
N VAL A 561 11.04 0.72 -28.40
CA VAL A 561 9.80 0.14 -27.85
C VAL A 561 10.18 -1.08 -27.01
N VAL A 562 9.69 -1.13 -25.77
CA VAL A 562 9.86 -2.28 -24.86
C VAL A 562 8.76 -3.31 -25.15
N SER A 563 7.51 -2.86 -25.25
CA SER A 563 6.40 -3.67 -25.78
C SER A 563 5.27 -2.79 -26.33
N ALA A 564 4.44 -3.36 -27.19
CA ALA A 564 3.28 -2.69 -27.78
C ALA A 564 2.14 -3.71 -27.93
N ASP A 565 1.43 -3.95 -26.84
CA ASP A 565 0.55 -5.11 -26.70
C ASP A 565 -0.92 -4.73 -26.90
N VAL A 566 -1.64 -5.46 -27.76
CA VAL A 566 -3.08 -5.28 -27.93
C VAL A 566 -3.78 -5.89 -26.72
N ILE A 567 -4.30 -5.02 -25.85
CA ILE A 567 -4.95 -5.40 -24.58
C ILE A 567 -6.48 -5.47 -24.70
N GLU A 568 -7.08 -4.81 -25.68
CA GLU A 568 -8.54 -4.85 -25.89
C GLU A 568 -8.89 -4.63 -27.36
N ILE A 569 -9.92 -5.31 -27.86
CA ILE A 569 -10.47 -5.14 -29.21
C ILE A 569 -12.00 -4.97 -29.10
N ARG A 570 -12.53 -3.85 -29.58
CA ARG A 570 -13.97 -3.56 -29.70
C ARG A 570 -14.32 -3.11 -31.12
N GLY A 571 -14.87 -4.03 -31.92
CA GLY A 571 -15.29 -3.72 -33.30
C GLY A 571 -14.11 -3.36 -34.20
N ASN A 572 -14.05 -2.12 -34.66
CA ASN A 572 -12.95 -1.56 -35.46
C ASN A 572 -11.86 -0.87 -34.60
N SER A 573 -11.99 -0.91 -33.27
CA SER A 573 -11.13 -0.18 -32.35
C SER A 573 -10.29 -1.12 -31.50
N SER A 574 -9.02 -0.81 -31.30
CA SER A 574 -8.09 -1.58 -30.48
C SER A 574 -7.41 -0.70 -29.45
N LYS A 575 -7.31 -1.16 -28.20
CA LYS A 575 -6.52 -0.49 -27.16
C LYS A 575 -5.18 -1.22 -27.03
N ILE A 576 -4.10 -0.45 -27.07
CA ILE A 576 -2.73 -0.94 -27.04
C ILE A 576 -2.05 -0.39 -25.80
N LEU A 577 -1.41 -1.26 -25.01
CA LEU A 577 -0.49 -0.88 -23.96
C LEU A 577 0.90 -0.71 -24.59
N LEU A 578 1.38 0.53 -24.69
CA LEU A 578 2.73 0.84 -25.16
C LEU A 578 3.64 1.00 -23.94
N LYS A 579 4.74 0.25 -23.91
CA LYS A 579 5.89 0.50 -23.04
C LYS A 579 7.08 0.90 -23.91
N PHE A 580 7.74 2.02 -23.60
CA PHE A 580 8.89 2.51 -24.37
C PHE A 580 10.00 3.05 -23.48
N LYS A 581 11.24 2.93 -23.96
CA LYS A 581 12.47 3.29 -23.25
C LYS A 581 13.11 4.55 -23.84
N VAL A 582 13.67 5.40 -22.98
CA VAL A 582 14.43 6.59 -23.32
C VAL A 582 15.80 6.63 -22.62
N ASP A 583 16.81 7.16 -23.31
CA ASP A 583 18.22 7.30 -22.93
C ASP A 583 18.58 8.80 -22.96
N PRO A 584 19.29 9.41 -21.97
CA PRO A 584 20.29 8.83 -21.05
C PRO A 584 19.74 8.18 -19.76
N ASP A 585 18.45 8.32 -19.49
CA ASP A 585 17.88 8.00 -18.16
C ASP A 585 17.55 6.52 -17.94
N GLU A 586 17.74 5.66 -18.95
CA GLU A 586 17.21 4.28 -19.02
C GLU A 586 15.71 4.22 -18.67
N ALA A 587 14.97 5.31 -18.89
CA ALA A 587 13.65 5.49 -18.32
C ALA A 587 12.58 4.79 -19.16
N ILE A 588 11.65 4.10 -18.49
CA ILE A 588 10.55 3.39 -19.15
C ILE A 588 9.25 4.13 -18.88
N PHE A 589 8.54 4.50 -19.93
CA PHE A 589 7.18 5.03 -19.88
C PHE A 589 6.19 3.99 -20.36
N GLU A 590 5.02 3.96 -19.73
CA GLU A 590 3.86 3.16 -20.12
C GLU A 590 2.68 4.10 -20.42
N VAL A 591 1.92 3.81 -21.48
CA VAL A 591 0.69 4.53 -21.82
C VAL A 591 -0.26 3.64 -22.62
N GLN A 592 -1.57 3.86 -22.48
CA GLN A 592 -2.57 3.21 -23.32
C GLN A 592 -2.93 4.09 -24.52
N VAL A 593 -2.93 3.49 -25.72
CA VAL A 593 -3.30 4.15 -26.98
C VAL A 593 -4.51 3.43 -27.57
N LEU A 594 -5.62 4.16 -27.75
CA LEU A 594 -6.76 3.71 -28.52
C LEU A 594 -6.51 4.02 -30.00
N VAL A 595 -6.55 2.99 -30.84
CA VAL A 595 -6.56 3.09 -32.30
C VAL A 595 -7.98 2.80 -32.80
N THR A 596 -8.44 3.57 -33.78
CA THR A 596 -9.72 3.36 -34.48
C THR A 596 -9.48 3.11 -35.98
N ASP A 597 -10.07 2.07 -36.57
CA ASP A 597 -9.92 1.64 -37.97
C ASP A 597 -8.48 1.28 -38.44
N ALA A 598 -7.55 2.23 -38.44
CA ALA A 598 -6.19 2.12 -38.94
C ALA A 598 -5.20 2.88 -38.03
N ILE A 599 -3.96 2.38 -37.95
CA ILE A 599 -2.88 2.99 -37.16
C ILE A 599 -2.32 4.19 -37.93
N ILE A 600 -2.99 5.34 -37.78
CA ILE A 600 -2.60 6.67 -38.27
C ILE A 600 -2.91 7.72 -37.20
N ALA A 601 -2.19 8.84 -37.19
CA ALA A 601 -2.24 9.82 -36.09
C ALA A 601 -3.66 10.35 -35.80
N ASP A 602 -4.44 10.68 -36.83
CA ASP A 602 -5.82 11.19 -36.68
C ASP A 602 -6.79 10.19 -36.03
N ASN A 603 -6.43 8.91 -36.04
CA ASN A 603 -7.22 7.80 -35.52
C ASN A 603 -6.73 7.30 -34.15
N MET A 604 -5.68 7.92 -33.59
CA MET A 604 -5.08 7.55 -32.31
C MET A 604 -5.44 8.52 -31.18
N LYS A 605 -5.63 7.99 -29.98
CA LYS A 605 -5.89 8.77 -28.77
C LYS A 605 -5.22 8.15 -27.55
N ILE A 606 -4.57 8.96 -26.73
CA ILE A 606 -4.12 8.55 -25.38
C ILE A 606 -5.35 8.26 -24.50
N VAL A 607 -5.29 7.14 -23.78
CA VAL A 607 -6.29 6.68 -22.83
C VAL A 607 -5.70 6.71 -21.43
N GLY A 608 -6.28 7.53 -20.56
CA GLY A 608 -5.73 7.78 -19.23
C GLY A 608 -4.47 8.64 -19.29
N GLU A 609 -3.49 8.31 -18.45
CA GLU A 609 -2.28 9.10 -18.21
C GLU A 609 -1.02 8.28 -18.53
N PHE A 610 0.09 8.96 -18.75
CA PHE A 610 1.40 8.32 -18.83
C PHE A 610 1.84 7.87 -17.44
N SER A 611 2.39 6.67 -17.32
CA SER A 611 3.05 6.19 -16.11
C SER A 611 4.55 6.05 -16.39
N ARG A 612 5.42 6.66 -15.58
CA ARG A 612 6.84 6.29 -15.57
C ARG A 612 6.98 5.03 -14.73
N ILE A 613 7.61 4.00 -15.28
CA ILE A 613 7.77 2.67 -14.65
C ILE A 613 9.17 2.51 -14.02
N THR A 614 10.09 3.44 -14.30
CA THR A 614 11.35 3.59 -13.56
C THR A 614 11.30 4.79 -12.61
N SER A 615 12.15 4.78 -11.58
CA SER A 615 12.37 5.96 -10.74
C SER A 615 12.94 7.12 -11.57
N TYR A 616 12.51 8.35 -11.29
CA TYR A 616 13.01 9.55 -11.96
C TYR A 616 14.36 10.05 -11.42
N GLY A 617 14.81 9.54 -10.27
CA GLY A 617 16.11 9.88 -9.68
C GLY A 617 16.33 11.39 -9.57
N ASN A 618 17.43 11.89 -10.15
CA ASN A 618 17.77 13.31 -10.17
C ASN A 618 17.52 13.99 -11.54
N THR A 619 16.81 13.32 -12.46
CA THR A 619 16.62 13.79 -13.86
C THR A 619 15.70 15.02 -13.92
N SER A 620 14.73 15.08 -13.00
CA SER A 620 13.76 16.15 -12.83
C SER A 620 14.16 17.15 -11.72
N TRP A 621 15.45 17.46 -11.57
CA TRP A 621 15.97 18.29 -10.47
C TRP A 621 15.44 19.74 -10.48
N CYS A 622 15.20 20.30 -11.66
CA CYS A 622 14.68 21.65 -11.91
C CYS A 622 13.17 21.82 -11.62
N VAL A 623 12.46 20.71 -11.38
CA VAL A 623 11.04 20.68 -11.02
C VAL A 623 10.88 20.92 -9.51
N GLY A 624 9.80 21.60 -9.11
CA GLY A 624 9.49 21.86 -7.70
C GLY A 624 8.94 20.63 -6.96
N THR A 625 8.38 20.84 -5.77
CA THR A 625 7.72 19.79 -4.97
C THR A 625 6.44 20.29 -4.30
N GLU A 626 5.94 21.47 -4.69
CA GLU A 626 4.92 22.24 -3.95
C GLU A 626 3.52 22.16 -4.57
N THR A 627 3.39 21.67 -5.80
CA THR A 627 2.08 21.56 -6.48
C THR A 627 1.88 20.20 -7.13
N ASP A 628 0.64 19.84 -7.45
CA ASP A 628 0.36 18.58 -8.15
C ASP A 628 0.88 18.57 -9.60
N GLU A 629 0.98 19.75 -10.23
CA GLU A 629 1.74 19.93 -11.48
C GLU A 629 3.22 19.58 -11.28
N ASP A 630 3.83 19.96 -10.15
CA ASP A 630 5.23 19.62 -9.85
C ASP A 630 5.40 18.10 -9.75
N LYS A 631 4.49 17.39 -9.08
CA LYS A 631 4.55 15.93 -8.93
C LYS A 631 4.41 15.21 -10.27
N LEU A 632 3.46 15.65 -11.09
CA LEU A 632 3.29 15.13 -12.45
C LEU A 632 4.57 15.36 -13.26
N MET A 633 5.18 16.55 -13.12
CA MET A 633 6.37 16.93 -13.87
C MET A 633 7.67 16.31 -13.32
N LYS A 634 7.73 15.88 -12.05
CA LYS A 634 8.82 15.02 -11.55
C LYS A 634 8.88 13.71 -12.33
N SER A 635 7.72 13.20 -12.77
CA SER A 635 7.68 11.98 -13.59
C SER A 635 8.13 12.24 -15.03
N PHE A 636 7.67 13.32 -15.68
CA PHE A 636 7.85 13.49 -17.14
C PHE A 636 8.89 14.54 -17.58
N CYS A 637 9.55 15.25 -16.68
CA CYS A 637 10.60 16.22 -17.04
C CYS A 637 11.99 15.58 -17.00
N HIS A 638 12.69 15.57 -18.13
CA HIS A 638 14.16 15.57 -18.15
C HIS A 638 14.62 17.03 -18.15
N CYS A 639 15.32 17.46 -17.11
CA CYS A 639 15.80 18.84 -17.00
C CYS A 639 17.02 19.06 -17.88
N LEU A 640 17.01 20.16 -18.64
CA LEU A 640 18.17 20.67 -19.36
C LEU A 640 19.40 20.80 -18.45
N ASP A 641 20.58 20.74 -19.06
CA ASP A 641 21.82 21.18 -18.41
C ASP A 641 21.80 22.68 -18.10
N GLU A 642 22.55 23.11 -17.07
CA GLU A 642 22.63 24.53 -16.67
C GLU A 642 23.05 25.47 -17.80
N GLU A 643 23.90 25.00 -18.72
CA GLU A 643 24.37 25.79 -19.86
C GLU A 643 23.26 25.97 -20.90
N GLU A 644 22.47 24.92 -21.19
CA GLU A 644 21.34 25.01 -22.12
C GLU A 644 20.20 25.86 -21.55
N MET A 645 19.93 25.81 -20.24
CA MET A 645 18.99 26.76 -19.60
C MET A 645 19.46 28.20 -19.73
N ARG A 646 20.74 28.51 -19.48
CA ARG A 646 21.27 29.87 -19.66
C ARG A 646 21.13 30.36 -21.11
N LEU A 647 21.32 29.47 -22.09
CA LEU A 647 21.14 29.78 -23.52
C LEU A 647 19.67 29.97 -23.92
N LYS A 648 18.72 29.26 -23.28
CA LYS A 648 17.28 29.50 -23.46
C LYS A 648 16.82 30.80 -22.79
N GLU A 649 17.30 31.10 -21.58
CA GLU A 649 16.97 32.35 -20.85
C GLU A 649 17.58 33.60 -21.50
N ASN A 650 18.78 33.47 -22.10
CA ASN A 650 19.47 34.56 -22.80
C ASN A 650 19.94 34.09 -24.19
N PRO A 651 19.04 34.02 -25.20
CA PRO A 651 19.43 33.70 -26.56
C PRO A 651 20.34 34.81 -27.10
N GLU A 652 21.62 34.49 -27.35
CA GLU A 652 22.55 35.46 -27.94
C GLU A 652 22.00 35.97 -29.30
N PRO A 653 22.06 37.30 -29.55
CA PRO A 653 21.57 37.85 -30.82
C PRO A 653 22.41 37.32 -31.98
N SER A 654 21.79 36.50 -32.84
CA SER A 654 22.44 35.78 -33.93
C SER A 654 23.30 36.71 -34.82
N THR A 655 24.62 36.60 -34.71
CA THR A 655 25.56 37.37 -35.52
C THR A 655 25.73 36.75 -36.91
N THR A 656 24.76 37.00 -37.80
CA THR A 656 24.91 36.70 -39.23
C THR A 656 26.12 37.46 -39.80
N PRO A 657 27.15 36.79 -40.36
CA PRO A 657 28.31 37.49 -40.90
C PRO A 657 27.95 38.28 -42.15
N ALA A 658 28.04 39.61 -42.08
CA ALA A 658 27.88 40.46 -43.26
C ALA A 658 29.05 40.24 -44.23
N THR A 659 28.77 39.73 -45.42
CA THR A 659 29.77 39.60 -46.50
C THR A 659 30.23 40.97 -46.99
N SER A 660 31.43 41.39 -46.60
CA SER A 660 32.11 42.54 -47.20
C SER A 660 33.05 42.10 -48.34
N THR A 661 32.87 42.70 -49.52
CA THR A 661 33.65 42.44 -50.73
C THR A 661 35.12 42.89 -50.64
N ALA A 662 35.98 42.25 -51.44
CA ALA A 662 37.44 42.30 -51.34
C ALA A 662 38.12 43.60 -51.85
N SER A 663 39.33 43.86 -51.33
CA SER A 663 40.40 44.58 -52.06
C SER A 663 41.81 44.23 -51.55
N VAL A 664 42.45 43.25 -52.22
CA VAL A 664 43.85 43.20 -52.71
C VAL A 664 45.01 43.90 -51.95
N ASN A 665 46.14 43.17 -51.84
CA ASN A 665 47.56 43.53 -51.54
C ASN A 665 48.10 43.19 -50.13
N GLU A 666 49.35 42.73 -49.94
CA GLU A 666 50.33 42.09 -50.85
C GLU A 666 51.44 41.42 -49.99
N ASN A 667 52.05 40.34 -50.49
CA ASN A 667 53.42 39.86 -50.18
C ASN A 667 53.85 39.34 -48.78
N GLN A 668 54.62 38.23 -48.85
CA GLN A 668 55.70 37.77 -47.95
C GLN A 668 55.35 37.25 -46.53
N ARG A 669 56.11 36.33 -45.90
CA ARG A 669 57.01 35.23 -46.33
C ARG A 669 57.49 34.53 -45.04
N THR A 670 57.80 33.22 -45.07
CA THR A 670 58.66 32.48 -44.07
C THR A 670 58.17 32.47 -42.59
N GLU A 671 58.43 31.48 -41.73
CA GLU A 671 59.11 30.17 -41.84
C GLU A 671 58.65 29.22 -40.71
N THR A 672 58.98 27.93 -40.87
CA THR A 672 59.06 26.83 -39.86
C THR A 672 59.57 27.25 -38.46
N THR A 673 59.16 26.63 -37.34
CA THR A 673 59.47 25.25 -36.84
C THR A 673 58.48 24.88 -35.70
N VAL A 674 57.99 23.66 -35.44
CA VAL A 674 58.58 22.30 -35.19
C VAL A 674 59.40 22.15 -33.90
N SER A 675 58.79 21.57 -32.85
CA SER A 675 59.35 20.68 -31.79
C SER A 675 58.24 20.39 -30.76
N THR A 676 57.57 19.23 -30.65
CA THR A 676 57.97 17.84 -30.28
C THR A 676 58.44 17.62 -28.84
N ALA A 677 58.00 16.49 -28.28
CA ALA A 677 58.38 15.81 -27.02
C ALA A 677 57.83 16.37 -25.70
N ASP A 678 57.55 15.57 -24.65
CA ASP A 678 57.01 14.20 -24.50
C ASP A 678 56.88 13.90 -22.98
N VAL A 679 55.95 13.01 -22.57
CA VAL A 679 56.03 12.04 -21.41
C VAL A 679 56.48 12.58 -20.01
N ASP A 680 55.73 12.46 -18.90
CA ASP A 680 55.45 11.19 -18.18
C ASP A 680 54.45 11.30 -16.98
N TYR A 681 54.17 10.16 -16.33
CA TYR A 681 53.24 9.88 -15.21
C TYR A 681 53.51 10.59 -13.85
N SER A 682 52.46 10.83 -13.04
CA SER A 682 52.23 10.08 -11.76
C SER A 682 51.05 10.54 -10.87
N THR A 683 50.34 9.52 -10.36
CA THR A 683 49.57 9.32 -9.10
C THR A 683 49.16 10.47 -8.14
N THR A 684 47.87 10.39 -7.73
CA THR A 684 47.27 10.58 -6.38
C THR A 684 47.27 11.95 -5.67
N ALA A 685 46.07 12.50 -5.46
CA ALA A 685 45.63 13.14 -4.21
C ALA A 685 44.08 13.25 -4.13
N LYS A 686 43.49 13.09 -2.94
CA LYS A 686 42.11 13.53 -2.64
C LYS A 686 42.10 15.06 -2.38
N PRO A 687 41.02 15.79 -2.71
CA PRO A 687 40.72 17.07 -2.08
C PRO A 687 39.74 16.94 -0.89
N SER A 688 39.74 17.97 -0.05
CA SER A 688 39.11 18.01 1.28
C SER A 688 37.69 18.60 1.27
N MET A 689 36.92 18.33 2.33
CA MET A 689 35.67 19.06 2.62
C MET A 689 35.92 20.54 2.90
N VAL A 690 34.93 21.38 2.58
CA VAL A 690 34.80 22.77 3.04
C VAL A 690 33.47 22.89 3.77
N GLU A 691 33.50 23.29 5.04
CA GLU A 691 32.30 23.62 5.81
C GLU A 691 31.73 24.96 5.37
N LEU A 692 30.40 25.05 5.28
CA LEU A 692 29.68 26.33 5.25
C LEU A 692 28.65 26.33 6.37
N THR A 693 28.94 27.11 7.41
CA THR A 693 27.99 27.42 8.48
C THR A 693 27.23 28.69 8.13
N THR A 694 25.91 28.67 8.26
CA THR A 694 25.08 29.89 8.21
C THR A 694 24.13 29.91 9.39
N THR A 695 24.41 30.82 10.33
CA THR A 695 23.49 31.20 11.40
C THR A 695 22.69 32.43 10.97
N THR A 696 21.38 32.46 11.23
CA THR A 696 20.61 33.70 11.13
C THR A 696 19.59 33.79 12.25
N THR A 697 19.90 34.61 13.24
CA THR A 697 18.96 35.00 14.30
C THR A 697 18.00 36.07 13.81
N TYR A 698 16.71 35.97 14.15
CA TYR A 698 15.83 37.14 14.20
C TYR A 698 15.10 37.22 15.55
N LYS A 699 15.19 38.41 16.17
CA LYS A 699 14.35 38.83 17.31
C LYS A 699 13.63 40.11 16.90
N GLY A 700 12.31 40.10 17.00
CA GLY A 700 11.43 41.27 16.92
C GLY A 700 10.30 41.08 17.95
N ASN A 701 9.90 42.14 18.64
CA ASN A 701 9.08 42.02 19.86
C ASN A 701 8.06 43.16 19.95
N LEU A 702 6.91 42.91 20.60
CA LEU A 702 5.87 43.86 21.06
C LEU A 702 4.88 44.44 20.01
N PRO A 703 3.66 44.87 20.43
CA PRO A 703 2.82 44.39 21.54
C PRO A 703 1.32 44.22 21.18
N ALA A 704 0.53 43.69 22.13
CA ALA A 704 -0.92 43.45 22.00
C ALA A 704 -1.80 44.72 22.11
N THR A 705 -2.97 44.67 21.46
CA THR A 705 -4.18 45.45 21.79
C THR A 705 -5.44 44.60 21.58
N THR A 706 -6.53 45.00 22.22
CA THR A 706 -7.80 44.25 22.35
C THR A 706 -8.84 44.56 21.27
N ASP A 707 -9.90 43.74 21.30
CA ASP A 707 -11.31 44.07 21.02
C ASP A 707 -11.99 43.60 19.72
N THR A 708 -13.16 42.99 19.97
CA THR A 708 -14.37 42.87 19.14
C THR A 708 -14.40 41.97 17.89
N VAL A 709 -15.10 40.86 18.07
CA VAL A 709 -15.75 40.03 17.04
C VAL A 709 -16.81 40.84 16.27
N PRO A 710 -16.92 40.67 14.94
CA PRO A 710 -18.18 40.74 14.23
C PRO A 710 -18.60 39.37 13.66
N VAL A 711 -19.85 38.99 13.94
CA VAL A 711 -20.51 37.83 13.32
C VAL A 711 -20.72 38.10 11.83
N MET A 712 -20.38 37.14 10.97
CA MET A 712 -20.83 37.16 9.56
C MET A 712 -21.56 35.88 9.20
N THR A 713 -22.81 36.05 8.76
CA THR A 713 -23.76 34.98 8.48
C THR A 713 -23.50 34.39 7.10
N ILE A 714 -23.23 33.09 7.00
CA ILE A 714 -23.19 32.38 5.72
C ILE A 714 -24.61 31.88 5.40
N GLN A 715 -25.19 32.36 4.31
CA GLN A 715 -26.35 31.70 3.70
C GLN A 715 -25.88 30.42 3.01
N LYS A 716 -26.59 29.31 3.25
CA LYS A 716 -26.37 28.06 2.52
C LYS A 716 -26.73 28.19 1.03
N PRO A 717 -26.12 27.37 0.15
CA PRO A 717 -26.78 26.83 -1.04
C PRO A 717 -28.04 26.01 -0.66
#